data_AF-A0AAJ0H145-F1
#
_entry.id   AF-A0AAJ0H145-F1
#
_cell.length_a   1.000
_cell.length_b   1.000
_cell.length_c   1.000
_cell.angle_alpha   90.00
_cell.angle_beta   90.00
_cell.angle_gamma   90.00
#
_symmetry.space_group_name_H-M   'P 1'
#
loop_
_entity.id
_entity.type
_entity.pdbx_description
1 polymer ?
#
loop_
_entity_poly.entity_id
_entity_poly.type
_entity_poly.pdbx_seq_one_letter_code
_entity_poly.pdbx_strand_id
1 'polypeptide(L)'
;MACVVVPDAAHTSPSPSPSPSPSPSPSPSPPPSAPRLLRLTPEIRLHLYRYLGLASWDGSPYQFDLRGGRASYRDYVGCPPDPIDFHGLLISCRTIYTEAAALLYSANSFVVHHYAPAQLPGLHALGRLTEPSLRSLSQLKIVLTEAACHNRVTENDSSDSCCCEGRDDLGLYDWSASRWCRQKHCNDVHQAPLLSDGGTTSAAAQLFSRIAPGRLALSLVCDIDPQHPRALHLAESILAPLSLLPRSYLSECRIRLAKTPDGGPLQQLAQDAAVHACGLPTPVPHAASSELGAAATVTLTSLPRELRVRILEYTDLVTPRRQVAWSRQDRAYVLLRLRRARDPPYIDLDELHDTQFFECYRGRPEGCFCRRRHAAFASHCTCWAPPGPALFLVCRTLSQEAQYVFFARNRFIIHDYKTYPVWRVPDDSPEPNSYRFERFAASEFLRDVVPASALAHLRFLELVFPPYPSATWPGPEHPAARNWLATVAWLRDRLNLPALTLRAMVIDESNGTPERAGEATPEEAAALLRAYADLVRPLRGLAADLERPGLGRFYAHFRYPEERSWEHLPGEPRRPGPWFDPWLHKKSLKQYLERYVMGARYESLYADGRKEPLPSDWDYMSFSHKPFEPSSPFRTPGGPSTKIQSPVDSAFIQIQHLHRRSPKKRKKKPW
;
A
#
# COMPACT_ATOMS: atom_id res chain seq x y z
N MET A 1 -48.61 -34.16 6.54
CA MET A 1 -49.48 -34.91 7.47
C MET A 1 -50.86 -34.26 7.44
N ALA A 2 -51.85 -35.04 6.99
CA ALA A 2 -53.30 -34.95 7.21
C ALA A 2 -54.00 -33.58 7.28
N CYS A 3 -54.89 -33.36 6.29
CA CYS A 3 -56.15 -32.63 6.44
C CYS A 3 -56.94 -33.13 7.66
N VAL A 4 -57.60 -32.22 8.38
CA VAL A 4 -58.71 -32.54 9.28
C VAL A 4 -59.89 -31.65 8.93
N VAL A 5 -60.97 -32.32 8.56
CA VAL A 5 -62.34 -31.87 8.35
C VAL A 5 -63.14 -32.22 9.59
N VAL A 6 -63.94 -31.29 10.16
CA VAL A 6 -65.14 -31.58 10.99
C VAL A 6 -66.02 -30.30 11.02
N PRO A 7 -67.35 -30.35 11.29
CA PRO A 7 -68.38 -30.04 10.30
C PRO A 7 -69.49 -29.08 10.79
N ASP A 8 -70.49 -28.91 9.93
CA ASP A 8 -71.77 -28.23 10.15
C ASP A 8 -72.50 -28.61 11.44
N ALA A 9 -73.12 -27.61 12.06
CA ALA A 9 -74.26 -27.77 12.94
C ALA A 9 -75.35 -26.76 12.52
N ALA A 10 -76.45 -27.30 12.02
CA ALA A 10 -77.70 -26.58 11.80
C ALA A 10 -78.32 -26.13 13.13
N HIS A 11 -79.00 -24.98 13.16
CA HIS A 11 -80.38 -24.89 13.68
C HIS A 11 -80.98 -23.48 13.55
N THR A 12 -82.25 -23.50 13.13
CA THR A 12 -83.38 -22.63 13.51
C THR A 12 -83.39 -21.15 13.10
N SER A 13 -84.17 -20.89 12.06
CA SER A 13 -84.83 -19.62 11.76
C SER A 13 -85.87 -19.25 12.82
N PRO A 14 -85.97 -17.96 13.20
CA PRO A 14 -87.22 -17.35 13.64
C PRO A 14 -87.70 -16.23 12.70
N SER A 15 -89.02 -16.10 12.68
CA SER A 15 -89.93 -15.28 11.89
C SER A 15 -89.63 -13.76 11.81
N PRO A 16 -90.20 -13.07 10.79
CA PRO A 16 -89.85 -11.69 10.44
C PRO A 16 -90.50 -10.67 11.39
N SER A 17 -89.69 -9.71 11.83
CA SER A 17 -90.15 -8.51 12.55
C SER A 17 -90.29 -7.33 11.58
N PRO A 18 -91.21 -6.39 11.83
CA PRO A 18 -91.64 -5.40 10.85
C PRO A 18 -90.58 -4.32 10.58
N SER A 19 -90.61 -3.88 9.33
CA SER A 19 -89.73 -2.92 8.67
C SER A 19 -89.67 -1.56 9.39
N PRO A 20 -88.49 -1.07 9.79
CA PRO A 20 -88.30 0.33 10.09
C PRO A 20 -88.21 1.13 8.79
N SER A 21 -88.88 2.27 8.78
CA SER A 21 -88.95 3.26 7.71
C SER A 21 -87.55 3.67 7.21
N PRO A 22 -87.38 3.96 5.89
CA PRO A 22 -86.08 4.26 5.32
C PRO A 22 -85.54 5.59 5.87
N SER A 23 -84.50 5.50 6.69
CA SER A 23 -83.66 6.63 7.06
C SER A 23 -83.09 7.30 5.80
N PRO A 24 -83.02 8.64 5.72
CA PRO A 24 -82.45 9.33 4.58
C PRO A 24 -81.02 8.86 4.35
N SER A 25 -80.74 8.44 3.12
CA SER A 25 -79.43 7.99 2.66
C SER A 25 -78.39 9.04 3.04
N PRO A 26 -77.34 8.70 3.81
CA PRO A 26 -76.28 9.66 4.10
C PRO A 26 -75.66 10.09 2.77
N SER A 27 -75.68 11.40 2.51
CA SER A 27 -75.02 12.03 1.37
C SER A 27 -73.61 11.48 1.24
N PRO A 28 -73.15 11.05 0.04
CA PRO A 28 -71.82 10.49 -0.14
C PRO A 28 -70.80 11.50 0.37
N SER A 29 -70.10 11.14 1.43
CA SER A 29 -69.01 11.94 1.98
C SER A 29 -68.00 12.20 0.85
N PRO A 30 -67.51 13.45 0.70
CA PRO A 30 -66.55 13.77 -0.34
C PRO A 30 -65.35 12.81 -0.21
N PRO A 31 -64.82 12.28 -1.32
CA PRO A 31 -63.73 11.33 -1.27
C PRO A 31 -62.59 11.91 -0.44
N PRO A 32 -62.00 11.13 0.48
CA PRO A 32 -60.95 11.61 1.36
C PRO A 32 -59.85 12.24 0.51
N SER A 33 -59.64 13.54 0.71
CA SER A 33 -58.71 14.31 -0.10
C SER A 33 -57.31 13.70 0.00
N ALA A 34 -56.62 13.51 -1.13
CA ALA A 34 -55.32 12.84 -1.16
C ALA A 34 -54.35 13.45 -0.14
N PRO A 35 -53.51 12.63 0.54
CA PRO A 35 -52.50 13.09 1.49
C PRO A 35 -51.70 14.27 0.95
N ARG A 36 -51.45 15.31 1.77
CA ARG A 36 -50.79 16.56 1.34
C ARG A 36 -49.47 16.31 0.62
N LEU A 37 -48.69 15.30 1.04
CA LEU A 37 -47.41 14.96 0.41
C LEU A 37 -47.57 14.45 -1.04
N LEU A 38 -48.63 13.70 -1.33
CA LEU A 38 -48.91 13.20 -2.69
C LEU A 38 -49.39 14.30 -3.64
N ARG A 39 -49.78 15.47 -3.13
CA ARG A 39 -50.12 16.64 -3.95
C ARG A 39 -48.89 17.39 -4.47
N LEU A 40 -47.73 17.18 -3.85
CA LEU A 40 -46.47 17.73 -4.34
C LEU A 40 -46.08 17.04 -5.66
N THR A 41 -45.26 17.68 -6.49
CA THR A 41 -44.73 17.01 -7.67
C THR A 41 -43.65 15.98 -7.26
N PRO A 42 -43.36 14.95 -8.08
CA PRO A 42 -42.30 13.99 -7.80
C PRO A 42 -40.94 14.65 -7.52
N GLU A 43 -40.62 15.75 -8.19
CA GLU A 43 -39.34 16.46 -8.05
C GLU A 43 -39.20 17.11 -6.68
N ILE A 44 -40.28 17.70 -6.16
CA ILE A 44 -40.32 18.28 -4.81
C ILE A 44 -40.23 17.17 -3.77
N ARG A 45 -40.96 16.06 -3.96
CA ARG A 45 -40.84 14.90 -3.07
C ARG A 45 -39.42 14.35 -3.03
N LEU A 46 -38.75 14.24 -4.19
CA LEU A 46 -37.37 13.80 -4.27
C LEU A 46 -36.42 14.73 -3.49
N HIS A 47 -36.62 16.05 -3.57
CA HIS A 47 -35.88 17.01 -2.76
C HIS A 47 -36.11 16.80 -1.26
N LEU A 48 -37.36 16.57 -0.84
CA LEU A 48 -37.67 16.26 0.55
C LEU A 48 -37.02 14.95 1.02
N TYR A 49 -36.98 13.93 0.16
CA TYR A 49 -36.31 12.67 0.48
C TYR A 49 -34.80 12.87 0.68
N ARG A 50 -34.13 13.68 -0.16
CA ARG A 50 -32.72 14.06 0.04
C ARG A 50 -32.50 14.89 1.29
N TYR A 51 -33.44 15.79 1.60
CA TYR A 51 -33.39 16.60 2.82
C TYR A 51 -33.49 15.73 4.09
N LEU A 52 -34.33 14.69 4.06
CA LEU A 52 -34.41 13.66 5.10
C LEU A 52 -33.24 12.65 5.04
N GLY A 53 -32.31 12.86 4.10
CA GLY A 53 -31.08 12.14 3.88
C GLY A 53 -31.22 10.67 3.43
N LEU A 54 -32.26 10.37 2.64
CA LEU A 54 -32.28 9.13 1.85
C LEU A 54 -31.13 9.06 0.84
N ALA A 55 -30.58 10.20 0.43
CA ALA A 55 -29.44 10.31 -0.46
C ALA A 55 -28.73 11.64 -0.19
N SER A 56 -27.43 11.66 -0.44
CA SER A 56 -26.63 12.87 -0.32
C SER A 56 -26.96 13.88 -1.43
N TRP A 57 -26.59 15.14 -1.19
CA TRP A 57 -26.75 16.22 -2.17
C TRP A 57 -25.64 16.24 -3.22
N ASP A 58 -24.44 15.79 -2.86
CA ASP A 58 -23.28 15.72 -3.75
C ASP A 58 -23.25 14.43 -4.60
N GLY A 59 -24.16 13.49 -4.34
CA GLY A 59 -24.23 12.19 -5.02
C GLY A 59 -23.27 11.15 -4.44
N SER A 60 -22.51 11.48 -3.39
CA SER A 60 -21.67 10.50 -2.67
C SER A 60 -22.56 9.49 -1.94
N PRO A 61 -22.39 8.17 -2.15
CA PRO A 61 -23.28 7.19 -1.54
C PRO A 61 -23.10 7.15 -0.02
N TYR A 62 -24.20 7.20 0.73
CA TYR A 62 -24.15 6.82 2.14
C TYR A 62 -23.93 5.31 2.28
N GLN A 63 -23.41 4.88 3.42
CA GLN A 63 -23.23 3.47 3.73
C GLN A 63 -24.21 3.03 4.83
N PHE A 64 -25.07 2.07 4.51
CA PHE A 64 -26.06 1.51 5.43
C PHE A 64 -25.76 0.04 5.76
N ASP A 65 -25.85 -0.33 7.03
CA ASP A 65 -25.81 -1.73 7.47
C ASP A 65 -27.23 -2.32 7.47
N LEU A 66 -27.47 -3.34 6.64
CA LEU A 66 -28.78 -3.97 6.48
C LEU A 66 -29.26 -4.74 7.73
N ARG A 67 -28.41 -4.89 8.75
CA ARG A 67 -28.80 -5.50 10.04
C ARG A 67 -29.54 -4.54 10.97
N GLY A 68 -29.63 -3.25 10.62
CA GLY A 68 -30.34 -2.26 11.44
C GLY A 68 -29.59 -1.85 12.71
N GLY A 69 -28.27 -2.00 12.74
CA GLY A 69 -27.45 -1.38 13.77
C GLY A 69 -27.24 0.10 13.47
N ARG A 70 -27.17 0.96 14.51
CA ARG A 70 -26.72 2.35 14.35
C ARG A 70 -25.45 2.35 13.49
N ALA A 71 -25.46 3.10 12.39
CA ALA A 71 -24.23 3.43 11.67
C ALA A 71 -23.21 3.89 12.71
N SER A 72 -21.94 3.47 12.63
CA SER A 72 -20.93 3.93 13.58
C SER A 72 -20.85 5.45 13.47
N TYR A 73 -21.32 6.11 14.52
CA TYR A 73 -21.90 7.44 14.46
C TYR A 73 -20.94 8.37 15.19
N ARG A 74 -20.06 9.06 14.44
CA ARG A 74 -19.52 10.40 14.71
C ARG A 74 -18.23 10.65 13.88
N ASP A 75 -18.06 11.92 13.53
CA ASP A 75 -16.82 12.58 13.11
C ASP A 75 -16.36 12.61 11.64
N TYR A 76 -17.08 12.04 10.67
CA TYR A 76 -16.78 12.31 9.25
C TYR A 76 -17.82 13.21 8.57
N VAL A 77 -17.34 14.24 7.87
CA VAL A 77 -18.14 15.03 6.92
C VAL A 77 -18.70 14.06 5.88
N GLY A 78 -20.03 13.90 5.82
CA GLY A 78 -20.71 12.96 4.92
C GLY A 78 -21.31 11.70 5.58
N CYS A 79 -21.41 11.63 6.91
CA CYS A 79 -22.15 10.54 7.56
C CYS A 79 -23.63 10.49 7.12
N PRO A 80 -24.23 9.29 6.97
CA PRO A 80 -25.66 9.15 6.76
C PRO A 80 -26.46 9.74 7.92
N PRO A 81 -27.66 10.28 7.69
CA PRO A 81 -28.62 10.57 8.77
C PRO A 81 -29.06 9.29 9.48
N ASP A 82 -29.74 9.41 10.62
CA ASP A 82 -30.24 8.26 11.36
C ASP A 82 -31.36 7.65 10.51
N PRO A 83 -31.37 6.34 10.22
CA PRO A 83 -32.47 5.70 9.50
C PRO A 83 -33.85 5.99 10.09
N ILE A 84 -33.93 6.31 11.39
CA ILE A 84 -35.15 6.76 12.07
C ILE A 84 -35.76 8.00 11.40
N ASP A 85 -34.93 8.93 10.90
CA ASP A 85 -35.37 10.20 10.32
C ASP A 85 -36.20 10.02 9.05
N PHE A 86 -35.95 8.94 8.31
CA PHE A 86 -36.67 8.63 7.07
C PHE A 86 -37.49 7.34 7.08
N HIS A 87 -37.47 6.58 8.19
CA HIS A 87 -38.21 5.33 8.31
C HIS A 87 -39.71 5.49 8.01
N GLY A 88 -40.29 6.63 8.43
CA GLY A 88 -41.68 6.98 8.15
C GLY A 88 -42.06 6.96 6.67
N LEU A 89 -41.12 7.30 5.77
CA LEU A 89 -41.35 7.24 4.31
C LEU A 89 -41.44 5.80 3.80
N LEU A 90 -40.65 4.90 4.38
CA LEU A 90 -40.61 3.48 4.00
C LEU A 90 -41.81 2.68 4.55
N ILE A 91 -42.61 3.25 5.44
CA ILE A 91 -43.83 2.62 5.98
C ILE A 91 -45.11 3.41 5.63
N SER A 92 -45.00 4.42 4.76
CA SER A 92 -46.12 5.27 4.35
C SER A 92 -47.01 4.56 3.29
N CYS A 93 -47.54 5.29 2.31
CA CYS A 93 -48.30 4.68 1.22
C CYS A 93 -47.39 4.04 0.15
N ARG A 94 -47.97 3.17 -0.68
CA ARG A 94 -47.26 2.44 -1.75
C ARG A 94 -46.48 3.36 -2.70
N THR A 95 -47.03 4.52 -3.05
CA THR A 95 -46.37 5.49 -3.93
C THR A 95 -45.11 6.05 -3.29
N ILE A 96 -45.23 6.57 -2.06
CA ILE A 96 -44.09 7.14 -1.31
C ILE A 96 -43.03 6.07 -1.07
N TYR A 97 -43.44 4.86 -0.64
CA TYR A 97 -42.53 3.73 -0.46
C TYR A 97 -41.75 3.43 -1.74
N THR A 98 -42.43 3.34 -2.88
CA THR A 98 -41.78 2.98 -4.15
C THR A 98 -40.73 4.02 -4.55
N GLU A 99 -41.07 5.31 -4.45
CA GLU A 99 -40.14 6.39 -4.77
C GLU A 99 -38.97 6.46 -3.78
N ALA A 100 -39.26 6.41 -2.49
CA ALA A 100 -38.28 6.46 -1.41
C ALA A 100 -37.32 5.26 -1.45
N ALA A 101 -37.85 4.04 -1.59
CA ALA A 101 -37.03 2.84 -1.71
C ALA A 101 -36.19 2.87 -2.99
N ALA A 102 -36.74 3.29 -4.14
CA ALA A 102 -35.98 3.41 -5.37
C ALA A 102 -34.79 4.37 -5.20
N LEU A 103 -35.00 5.55 -4.59
CA LEU A 103 -33.92 6.50 -4.29
C LEU A 103 -32.90 5.89 -3.31
N LEU A 104 -33.37 5.37 -2.18
CA LEU A 104 -32.52 4.82 -1.12
C LEU A 104 -31.61 3.70 -1.63
N TYR A 105 -32.13 2.72 -2.37
CA TYR A 105 -31.33 1.59 -2.85
C TYR A 105 -30.45 1.92 -4.06
N SER A 106 -30.80 2.94 -4.85
CA SER A 106 -30.03 3.32 -6.04
C SER A 106 -28.93 4.34 -5.78
N ALA A 107 -29.06 5.17 -4.75
CA ALA A 107 -28.11 6.24 -4.45
C ALA A 107 -27.07 5.87 -3.37
N ASN A 108 -27.20 4.72 -2.70
CA ASN A 108 -26.40 4.39 -1.51
C ASN A 108 -25.76 3.00 -1.59
N SER A 109 -24.80 2.78 -0.70
CA SER A 109 -24.09 1.52 -0.49
C SER A 109 -24.66 0.76 0.69
N PHE A 110 -24.89 -0.53 0.52
CA PHE A 110 -25.42 -1.39 1.57
C PHE A 110 -24.40 -2.43 1.98
N VAL A 111 -24.25 -2.67 3.27
CA VAL A 111 -23.35 -3.68 3.82
C VAL A 111 -24.16 -4.78 4.48
N VAL A 112 -23.82 -6.03 4.17
CA VAL A 112 -24.34 -7.22 4.82
C VAL A 112 -23.17 -7.96 5.44
N HIS A 113 -23.15 -8.01 6.76
CA HIS A 113 -22.24 -8.89 7.48
C HIS A 113 -22.89 -10.27 7.60
N HIS A 114 -22.12 -11.34 7.52
CA HIS A 114 -22.51 -12.69 7.89
C HIS A 114 -21.70 -13.09 9.14
N TYR A 115 -22.40 -13.42 10.22
CA TYR A 115 -21.78 -13.87 11.47
C TYR A 115 -22.37 -15.24 11.77
N ALA A 116 -21.51 -16.22 11.99
CA ALA A 116 -21.87 -17.43 12.71
C ALA A 116 -21.79 -17.11 14.22
N PRO A 117 -22.69 -17.62 15.08
CA PRO A 117 -23.46 -18.86 14.94
C PRO A 117 -24.83 -18.70 14.26
N ALA A 118 -25.43 -19.85 13.89
CA ALA A 118 -26.67 -20.06 13.13
C ALA A 118 -27.94 -19.28 13.57
N GLN A 119 -27.88 -18.46 14.61
CA GLN A 119 -29.02 -17.72 15.17
C GLN A 119 -29.21 -16.34 14.55
N LEU A 120 -28.20 -15.78 13.85
CA LEU A 120 -28.32 -14.45 13.26
C LEU A 120 -28.57 -14.50 11.74
N PRO A 121 -29.62 -13.83 11.24
CA PRO A 121 -30.07 -13.86 9.85
C PRO A 121 -29.15 -13.04 8.92
N GLY A 122 -27.87 -13.43 8.78
CA GLY A 122 -26.85 -12.65 8.08
C GLY A 122 -27.23 -12.29 6.65
N LEU A 123 -27.31 -13.29 5.76
CA LEU A 123 -27.74 -13.06 4.36
C LEU A 123 -29.26 -12.97 4.22
N HIS A 124 -30.02 -13.42 5.22
CA HIS A 124 -31.49 -13.32 5.24
C HIS A 124 -32.00 -11.87 5.22
N ALA A 125 -31.19 -10.89 5.65
CA ALA A 125 -31.53 -9.47 5.49
C ALA A 125 -31.81 -9.10 4.03
N LEU A 126 -31.08 -9.70 3.07
CA LEU A 126 -31.35 -9.54 1.64
C LEU A 126 -32.69 -10.16 1.25
N GLY A 127 -33.05 -11.29 1.85
CA GLY A 127 -34.33 -11.95 1.62
C GLY A 127 -35.55 -11.16 2.12
N ARG A 128 -35.34 -10.19 3.02
CA ARG A 128 -36.38 -9.26 3.50
C ARG A 128 -36.59 -8.06 2.58
N LEU A 129 -35.68 -7.81 1.65
CA LEU A 129 -35.84 -6.74 0.66
C LEU A 129 -36.93 -7.12 -0.34
N THR A 130 -37.78 -6.15 -0.67
CA THR A 130 -38.79 -6.35 -1.70
C THR A 130 -38.11 -6.45 -3.06
N GLU A 131 -38.79 -7.08 -4.02
CA GLU A 131 -38.26 -7.19 -5.38
C GLU A 131 -37.93 -5.82 -6.02
N PRO A 132 -38.78 -4.76 -5.90
CA PRO A 132 -38.41 -3.43 -6.37
C PRO A 132 -37.15 -2.85 -5.69
N SER A 133 -36.95 -3.12 -4.40
CA SER A 133 -35.74 -2.71 -3.68
C SER A 133 -34.49 -3.40 -4.22
N LEU A 134 -34.56 -4.73 -4.42
CA LEU A 134 -33.46 -5.51 -5.00
C LEU A 134 -33.13 -5.09 -6.43
N ARG A 135 -34.15 -4.80 -7.27
CA ARG A 135 -33.97 -4.25 -8.62
C ARG A 135 -33.36 -2.85 -8.61
N SER A 136 -33.54 -2.09 -7.54
CA SER A 136 -33.03 -0.72 -7.40
C SER A 136 -31.61 -0.65 -6.86
N LEU A 137 -31.13 -1.74 -6.23
CA LEU A 137 -29.84 -1.83 -5.57
C LEU A 137 -28.68 -1.57 -6.56
N SER A 138 -27.90 -0.52 -6.30
CA SER A 138 -26.75 -0.15 -7.13
C SER A 138 -25.41 -0.57 -6.53
N GLN A 139 -25.29 -0.62 -5.20
CA GLN A 139 -24.05 -0.98 -4.51
C GLN A 139 -24.33 -1.90 -3.32
N LEU A 140 -23.66 -3.05 -3.28
CA LEU A 140 -23.76 -4.03 -2.19
C LEU A 140 -22.39 -4.54 -1.79
N LYS A 141 -22.10 -4.51 -0.50
CA LYS A 141 -20.94 -5.14 0.13
C LYS A 141 -21.40 -6.32 0.98
N ILE A 142 -20.87 -7.51 0.71
CA ILE A 142 -21.12 -8.72 1.49
C ILE A 142 -19.81 -9.09 2.20
N VAL A 143 -19.86 -9.22 3.53
CA VAL A 143 -18.73 -9.65 4.36
C VAL A 143 -19.09 -11.00 4.97
N LEU A 144 -18.45 -12.08 4.49
CA LEU A 144 -18.79 -13.46 4.88
C LEU A 144 -18.05 -13.96 6.12
N THR A 145 -16.85 -13.47 6.39
CA THR A 145 -16.03 -13.85 7.54
C THR A 145 -15.41 -12.61 8.19
N GLU A 146 -15.54 -12.52 9.53
CA GLU A 146 -14.98 -11.42 10.35
C GLU A 146 -13.55 -11.73 10.85
N ALA A 147 -12.79 -12.57 10.13
CA ALA A 147 -11.32 -12.53 10.22
C ALA A 147 -10.78 -11.16 9.72
N ALA A 148 -11.60 -10.48 8.93
CA ALA A 148 -11.44 -9.09 8.59
C ALA A 148 -11.88 -8.24 9.79
N CYS A 149 -10.94 -7.78 10.61
CA CYS A 149 -11.13 -6.79 11.69
C CYS A 149 -11.63 -5.41 11.20
N HIS A 150 -12.40 -5.34 10.11
CA HIS A 150 -13.16 -4.18 9.66
C HIS A 150 -14.38 -3.95 10.56
N ASN A 151 -14.21 -4.14 11.86
CA ASN A 151 -15.21 -3.70 12.79
C ASN A 151 -15.33 -2.18 12.63
N ARG A 152 -16.58 -1.73 12.68
CA ARG A 152 -17.05 -0.35 12.62
C ARG A 152 -15.95 0.62 13.00
N VAL A 153 -15.69 1.62 12.15
CA VAL A 153 -14.86 2.79 12.48
C VAL A 153 -15.39 3.38 13.79
N THR A 154 -14.93 2.89 14.93
CA THR A 154 -15.22 3.48 16.24
C THR A 154 -14.13 4.50 16.47
N GLU A 155 -14.56 5.75 16.59
CA GLU A 155 -13.76 6.98 16.43
C GLU A 155 -12.41 7.07 17.15
N ASN A 156 -12.13 6.23 18.15
CA ASN A 156 -10.88 6.35 18.92
C ASN A 156 -9.71 5.56 18.34
N ASP A 157 -9.94 4.60 17.45
CA ASP A 157 -8.88 3.92 16.71
C ASP A 157 -8.70 4.58 15.33
N SER A 158 -8.19 5.81 15.33
CA SER A 158 -7.61 6.49 14.15
C SER A 158 -6.43 5.72 13.50
N SER A 159 -6.19 4.50 13.96
CA SER A 159 -5.26 3.61 13.33
C SER A 159 -5.98 2.94 12.15
N ASP A 160 -5.56 3.30 10.93
CA ASP A 160 -5.65 2.46 9.72
C ASP A 160 -5.07 1.02 9.92
N SER A 161 -4.94 0.52 11.16
CA SER A 161 -4.09 -0.58 11.57
C SER A 161 -4.61 -1.94 11.14
N CYS A 162 -5.93 -2.16 11.03
CA CYS A 162 -6.43 -3.50 10.73
C CYS A 162 -6.03 -4.01 9.32
N CYS A 163 -5.98 -3.12 8.31
CA CYS A 163 -5.41 -3.45 6.98
C CYS A 163 -3.89 -3.25 6.92
N CYS A 164 -3.31 -2.69 7.97
CA CYS A 164 -1.87 -2.63 8.14
C CYS A 164 -1.43 -3.74 9.09
N GLU A 165 -1.75 -5.01 8.86
CA GLU A 165 -1.18 -6.11 9.67
C GLU A 165 0.35 -6.24 9.53
N GLY A 166 1.02 -5.29 8.85
CA GLY A 166 2.44 -4.97 9.02
C GLY A 166 2.75 -3.85 10.04
N ARG A 167 1.78 -3.36 10.82
CA ARG A 167 1.93 -2.33 11.89
C ARG A 167 2.14 -2.93 13.28
N ASP A 168 2.16 -4.27 13.41
CA ASP A 168 2.43 -4.96 14.68
C ASP A 168 3.80 -4.65 15.29
N ASP A 169 4.64 -3.90 14.57
CA ASP A 169 6.00 -3.63 14.97
C ASP A 169 6.25 -2.25 15.61
N LEU A 170 5.20 -1.47 15.94
CA LEU A 170 5.42 -0.24 16.71
C LEU A 170 5.82 -0.47 18.17
N GLY A 171 5.73 -1.68 18.71
CA GLY A 171 6.48 -2.16 19.89
C GLY A 171 6.34 -1.42 21.22
N LEU A 172 5.74 -0.23 21.25
CA LEU A 172 5.44 0.53 22.46
C LEU A 172 4.28 -0.10 23.24
N TYR A 173 3.56 -1.04 22.61
CA TYR A 173 2.64 -1.97 23.26
C TYR A 173 2.85 -3.36 22.63
N ASP A 174 3.15 -4.38 23.44
CA ASP A 174 3.30 -5.82 23.09
C ASP A 174 1.97 -6.50 22.66
N TRP A 175 1.14 -5.72 21.99
CA TRP A 175 -0.15 -6.13 21.47
C TRP A 175 0.03 -6.25 19.97
N SER A 176 0.53 -7.39 19.48
CA SER A 176 0.34 -7.72 18.05
C SER A 176 -1.14 -7.55 17.73
N ALA A 177 -1.51 -6.98 16.59
CA ALA A 177 -2.91 -6.86 16.20
C ALA A 177 -3.61 -8.21 16.29
N SER A 178 -2.89 -9.32 16.10
CA SER A 178 -3.39 -10.68 16.36
C SER A 178 -3.65 -10.99 17.85
N ARG A 179 -2.85 -10.47 18.80
CA ARG A 179 -3.09 -10.60 20.25
C ARG A 179 -4.17 -9.62 20.71
N TRP A 180 -4.17 -8.38 20.21
CA TRP A 180 -5.23 -7.41 20.44
C TRP A 180 -6.57 -7.92 19.93
N CYS A 181 -6.63 -8.46 18.71
CA CYS A 181 -7.84 -9.10 18.18
C CYS A 181 -8.25 -10.29 19.05
N ARG A 182 -7.32 -11.21 19.38
CA ARG A 182 -7.62 -12.36 20.27
C ARG A 182 -8.05 -11.95 21.68
N GLN A 183 -7.60 -10.81 22.19
CA GLN A 183 -7.85 -10.36 23.56
C GLN A 183 -9.08 -9.45 23.67
N LYS A 184 -9.38 -8.63 22.65
CA LYS A 184 -10.56 -7.76 22.57
C LYS A 184 -11.76 -8.46 21.97
N HIS A 185 -11.53 -9.35 21.02
CA HIS A 185 -12.54 -10.24 20.47
C HIS A 185 -12.30 -11.61 21.10
N CYS A 186 -12.90 -11.83 22.28
CA CYS A 186 -12.94 -13.14 22.93
C CYS A 186 -13.23 -14.24 21.89
N ASN A 187 -12.69 -15.45 22.09
CA ASN A 187 -12.62 -16.64 21.21
C ASN A 187 -13.79 -16.98 20.26
N ASP A 188 -14.93 -16.28 20.32
CA ASP A 188 -16.16 -16.54 19.58
C ASP A 188 -16.38 -15.68 18.32
N VAL A 189 -15.62 -14.59 18.11
CA VAL A 189 -15.84 -13.67 16.96
C VAL A 189 -15.06 -14.07 15.71
N HIS A 190 -13.91 -14.72 15.87
CA HIS A 190 -13.12 -15.25 14.75
C HIS A 190 -13.48 -16.71 14.49
N GLN A 191 -14.74 -16.98 14.15
CA GLN A 191 -15.14 -18.34 13.77
C GLN A 191 -14.51 -18.72 12.43
N ALA A 192 -14.05 -19.97 12.34
CA ALA A 192 -13.52 -20.53 11.10
C ALA A 192 -14.53 -20.37 9.95
N PRO A 193 -14.06 -20.13 8.71
CA PRO A 193 -14.93 -19.85 7.58
C PRO A 193 -16.00 -20.93 7.41
N LEU A 194 -17.27 -20.52 7.42
CA LEU A 194 -18.44 -21.18 6.80
C LEU A 194 -18.23 -22.66 6.40
N LEU A 195 -18.00 -23.55 7.38
CA LEU A 195 -17.93 -25.00 7.11
C LEU A 195 -19.32 -25.64 6.95
N SER A 196 -20.40 -24.87 7.14
CA SER A 196 -21.78 -25.33 6.94
C SER A 196 -22.25 -25.03 5.51
N ASP A 197 -22.18 -26.04 4.64
CA ASP A 197 -22.32 -26.02 3.17
C ASP A 197 -23.66 -25.52 2.56
N GLY A 198 -24.63 -25.01 3.32
CA GLY A 198 -26.02 -24.85 2.81
C GLY A 198 -26.54 -23.44 2.52
N GLY A 199 -26.09 -22.41 3.25
CA GLY A 199 -26.83 -21.13 3.33
C GLY A 199 -26.52 -20.09 2.25
N THR A 200 -25.29 -20.08 1.73
CA THR A 200 -24.78 -19.01 0.84
C THR A 200 -25.38 -19.08 -0.56
N THR A 201 -25.55 -20.29 -1.10
CA THR A 201 -26.05 -20.53 -2.46
C THR A 201 -27.51 -20.07 -2.63
N SER A 202 -28.37 -20.36 -1.66
CA SER A 202 -29.78 -19.96 -1.68
C SER A 202 -29.97 -18.44 -1.66
N ALA A 203 -29.25 -17.74 -0.77
CA ALA A 203 -29.32 -16.28 -0.70
C ALA A 203 -28.77 -15.60 -1.96
N ALA A 204 -27.68 -16.13 -2.52
CA ALA A 204 -27.12 -15.64 -3.77
C ALA A 204 -28.09 -15.86 -4.95
N ALA A 205 -28.74 -17.02 -5.05
CA ALA A 205 -29.75 -17.29 -6.07
C ALA A 205 -30.96 -16.33 -5.96
N GLN A 206 -31.42 -16.04 -4.74
CA GLN A 206 -32.49 -15.07 -4.51
C GLN A 206 -32.07 -13.65 -4.91
N LEU A 207 -30.85 -13.25 -4.55
CA LEU A 207 -30.29 -11.95 -4.89
C LEU A 207 -30.21 -11.79 -6.42
N PHE A 208 -29.54 -12.72 -7.10
CA PHE A 208 -29.28 -12.65 -8.53
C PHE A 208 -30.50 -12.86 -9.41
N SER A 209 -31.53 -13.58 -8.96
CA SER A 209 -32.79 -13.67 -9.72
C SER A 209 -33.60 -12.38 -9.75
N ARG A 210 -33.29 -11.40 -8.88
CA ARG A 210 -34.10 -10.19 -8.68
C ARG A 210 -33.37 -8.88 -8.99
N ILE A 211 -32.06 -8.90 -9.20
CA ILE A 211 -31.29 -7.70 -9.56
C ILE A 211 -31.49 -7.39 -11.05
N ALA A 212 -31.45 -6.09 -11.40
CA ALA A 212 -31.40 -5.67 -12.79
C ALA A 212 -29.99 -5.92 -13.37
N PRO A 213 -29.85 -6.63 -14.52
CA PRO A 213 -28.55 -6.87 -15.14
C PRO A 213 -27.78 -5.57 -15.40
N GLY A 214 -26.48 -5.57 -15.14
CA GLY A 214 -25.56 -4.45 -15.37
C GLY A 214 -25.74 -3.27 -14.42
N ARG A 215 -26.53 -3.41 -13.34
CA ARG A 215 -26.80 -2.32 -12.38
C ARG A 215 -25.98 -2.41 -11.09
N LEU A 216 -25.80 -3.62 -10.56
CA LEU A 216 -25.21 -3.82 -9.24
C LEU A 216 -23.68 -3.83 -9.30
N ALA A 217 -23.05 -2.97 -8.50
CA ALA A 217 -21.66 -3.07 -8.09
C ALA A 217 -21.56 -3.91 -6.80
N LEU A 218 -20.94 -5.09 -6.90
CA LEU A 218 -20.81 -6.04 -5.80
C LEU A 218 -19.39 -6.01 -5.21
N SER A 219 -19.29 -5.91 -3.89
CA SER A 219 -18.05 -6.05 -3.14
C SER A 219 -18.14 -7.24 -2.20
N LEU A 220 -17.38 -8.31 -2.44
CA LEU A 220 -17.39 -9.54 -1.65
C LEU A 220 -16.10 -9.67 -0.86
N VAL A 221 -16.21 -9.77 0.47
CA VAL A 221 -15.08 -9.99 1.38
C VAL A 221 -15.30 -11.31 2.11
N CYS A 222 -14.39 -12.25 1.90
CA CYS A 222 -14.28 -13.47 2.68
C CYS A 222 -12.80 -13.74 2.92
N ASP A 223 -12.27 -13.34 4.07
CA ASP A 223 -10.86 -13.57 4.40
C ASP A 223 -10.66 -15.02 4.84
N ILE A 224 -10.29 -15.87 3.88
CA ILE A 224 -9.86 -17.26 4.08
C ILE A 224 -8.36 -17.23 4.43
N ASP A 225 -7.93 -18.06 5.38
CA ASP A 225 -6.50 -18.27 5.63
C ASP A 225 -5.87 -18.97 4.40
N PRO A 226 -4.91 -18.35 3.71
CA PRO A 226 -4.23 -18.97 2.57
C PRO A 226 -3.56 -20.31 2.89
N GLN A 227 -3.20 -20.55 4.16
CA GLN A 227 -2.55 -21.78 4.61
C GLN A 227 -3.55 -22.90 4.92
N HIS A 228 -4.86 -22.62 4.91
CA HIS A 228 -5.88 -23.61 5.20
C HIS A 228 -5.89 -24.71 4.11
N PRO A 229 -5.89 -26.02 4.47
CA PRO A 229 -5.82 -27.11 3.49
C PRO A 229 -6.93 -27.13 2.44
N ARG A 230 -8.09 -26.54 2.77
CA ARG A 230 -9.25 -26.41 1.88
C ARG A 230 -9.48 -24.98 1.37
N ALA A 231 -8.50 -24.08 1.49
CA ALA A 231 -8.68 -22.66 1.17
C ALA A 231 -9.27 -22.43 -0.23
N LEU A 232 -8.69 -23.09 -1.24
CA LEU A 232 -9.14 -22.96 -2.63
C LEU A 232 -10.57 -23.49 -2.83
N HIS A 233 -10.89 -24.69 -2.32
CA HIS A 233 -12.24 -25.27 -2.39
C HIS A 233 -13.28 -24.40 -1.68
N LEU A 234 -12.94 -23.81 -0.53
CA LEU A 234 -13.84 -22.88 0.17
C LEU A 234 -14.10 -21.65 -0.68
N ALA A 235 -13.06 -21.06 -1.27
CA ALA A 235 -13.18 -19.92 -2.16
C ALA A 235 -14.02 -20.25 -3.41
N GLU A 236 -13.81 -21.40 -4.02
CA GLU A 236 -14.61 -21.88 -5.16
C GLU A 236 -16.09 -22.02 -4.79
N SER A 237 -16.39 -22.63 -3.63
CA SER A 237 -17.77 -22.75 -3.13
C SER A 237 -18.44 -21.40 -2.90
N ILE A 238 -17.70 -20.45 -2.31
CA ILE A 238 -18.17 -19.07 -2.08
C ILE A 238 -18.43 -18.33 -3.39
N LEU A 239 -17.60 -18.56 -4.41
CA LEU A 239 -17.67 -17.89 -5.70
C LEU A 239 -18.56 -18.61 -6.73
N ALA A 240 -18.94 -19.86 -6.49
CA ALA A 240 -19.79 -20.65 -7.40
C ALA A 240 -21.05 -19.89 -7.86
N PRO A 241 -21.78 -19.15 -7.00
CA PRO A 241 -22.93 -18.36 -7.45
C PRO A 241 -22.60 -17.26 -8.48
N LEU A 242 -21.39 -16.69 -8.45
CA LEU A 242 -20.95 -15.68 -9.43
C LEU A 242 -20.60 -16.30 -10.78
N SER A 243 -20.14 -17.55 -10.79
CA SER A 243 -19.87 -18.32 -12.01
C SER A 243 -21.15 -18.70 -12.77
N LEU A 244 -22.31 -18.71 -12.08
CA LEU A 244 -23.61 -18.99 -12.70
C LEU A 244 -24.26 -17.75 -13.33
N LEU A 245 -23.73 -16.55 -13.08
CA LEU A 245 -24.25 -15.32 -13.66
C LEU A 245 -23.97 -15.26 -15.17
N PRO A 246 -24.88 -14.72 -15.98
CA PRO A 246 -24.55 -14.29 -17.34
C PRO A 246 -23.36 -13.32 -17.34
N ARG A 247 -22.63 -13.24 -18.47
CA ARG A 247 -21.58 -12.23 -18.63
C ARG A 247 -22.21 -10.83 -18.60
N SER A 248 -21.48 -9.85 -18.04
CA SER A 248 -21.92 -8.45 -17.89
C SER A 248 -23.14 -8.27 -16.99
N TYR A 249 -23.42 -9.24 -16.10
CA TYR A 249 -24.56 -9.15 -15.19
C TYR A 249 -24.33 -8.15 -14.06
N LEU A 250 -23.07 -7.95 -13.63
CA LEU A 250 -22.69 -6.93 -12.65
C LEU A 250 -22.04 -5.74 -13.37
N SER A 251 -22.29 -4.53 -12.88
CA SER A 251 -21.59 -3.32 -13.37
C SER A 251 -20.13 -3.29 -12.90
N GLU A 252 -19.89 -3.81 -11.70
CA GLU A 252 -18.57 -3.95 -11.10
C GLU A 252 -18.58 -5.12 -10.10
N CYS A 253 -17.47 -5.84 -10.00
CA CYS A 253 -17.29 -6.94 -9.04
C CYS A 253 -15.91 -6.83 -8.40
N ARG A 254 -15.89 -6.75 -7.08
CA ARG A 254 -14.68 -6.65 -6.26
C ARG A 254 -14.68 -7.81 -5.29
N ILE A 255 -13.60 -8.58 -5.26
CA ILE A 255 -13.54 -9.81 -4.49
C ILE A 255 -12.26 -9.80 -3.67
N ARG A 256 -12.35 -10.09 -2.38
CA ARG A 256 -11.23 -10.32 -1.47
C ARG A 256 -11.44 -11.67 -0.79
N LEU A 257 -10.54 -12.61 -1.08
CA LEU A 257 -10.57 -13.99 -0.58
C LEU A 257 -9.57 -14.25 0.55
N ALA A 258 -8.62 -13.36 0.80
CA ALA A 258 -7.72 -13.47 1.94
C ALA A 258 -7.19 -12.10 2.38
N LYS A 259 -6.87 -11.98 3.67
CA LYS A 259 -6.29 -10.77 4.27
C LYS A 259 -4.85 -10.52 3.81
N THR A 260 -4.12 -11.55 3.44
CA THR A 260 -2.76 -11.47 2.93
C THR A 260 -2.73 -11.95 1.48
N PRO A 261 -1.74 -11.52 0.68
CA PRO A 261 -1.51 -12.11 -0.64
C PRO A 261 -1.07 -13.57 -0.47
N ASP A 262 -1.58 -14.47 -1.32
CA ASP A 262 -1.40 -15.93 -1.21
C ASP A 262 -0.42 -16.51 -2.24
N GLY A 263 0.26 -15.65 -3.00
CA GLY A 263 1.18 -16.09 -4.05
C GLY A 263 0.50 -16.53 -5.36
N GLY A 264 -0.83 -16.39 -5.49
CA GLY A 264 -1.50 -16.48 -6.78
C GLY A 264 -2.88 -17.14 -6.81
N PRO A 265 -3.08 -18.37 -6.28
CA PRO A 265 -4.29 -19.15 -6.57
C PRO A 265 -5.62 -18.47 -6.21
N LEU A 266 -5.78 -17.99 -4.98
CA LEU A 266 -6.96 -17.26 -4.52
C LEU A 266 -7.07 -15.91 -5.23
N GLN A 267 -5.96 -15.19 -5.43
CA GLN A 267 -5.99 -13.93 -6.16
C GLN A 267 -6.46 -14.11 -7.62
N GLN A 268 -6.00 -15.17 -8.30
CA GLN A 268 -6.40 -15.53 -9.65
C GLN A 268 -7.88 -15.92 -9.68
N LEU A 269 -8.33 -16.74 -8.73
CA LEU A 269 -9.73 -17.13 -8.62
C LEU A 269 -10.65 -15.92 -8.39
N ALA A 270 -10.24 -14.97 -7.54
CA ALA A 270 -10.95 -13.70 -7.35
C ALA A 270 -11.01 -12.88 -8.65
N GLN A 271 -9.92 -12.83 -9.41
CA GLN A 271 -9.86 -12.16 -10.69
C GLN A 271 -10.79 -12.81 -11.72
N ASP A 272 -10.74 -14.13 -11.88
CA ASP A 272 -11.52 -14.86 -12.87
C ASP A 272 -13.02 -14.73 -12.60
N ALA A 273 -13.44 -14.87 -11.34
CA ALA A 273 -14.84 -14.71 -10.94
C ALA A 273 -15.35 -13.28 -11.19
N ALA A 274 -14.55 -12.26 -10.86
CA ALA A 274 -14.94 -10.86 -11.08
C ALA A 274 -14.99 -10.51 -12.58
N VAL A 275 -14.00 -10.94 -13.37
CA VAL A 275 -13.95 -10.76 -14.82
C VAL A 275 -15.14 -11.43 -15.49
N HIS A 276 -15.47 -12.67 -15.09
CA HIS A 276 -16.64 -13.39 -15.57
C HIS A 276 -17.94 -12.64 -15.28
N ALA A 277 -18.18 -12.28 -14.01
CA ALA A 277 -19.42 -11.64 -13.58
C ALA A 277 -19.64 -10.24 -14.21
N CYS A 278 -18.56 -9.52 -14.52
CA CYS A 278 -18.61 -8.23 -15.20
C CYS A 278 -18.60 -8.35 -16.73
N GLY A 279 -18.43 -9.55 -17.29
CA GLY A 279 -18.26 -9.76 -18.74
C GLY A 279 -17.06 -9.01 -19.32
N LEU A 280 -16.03 -8.80 -18.49
CA LEU A 280 -14.77 -8.25 -18.98
C LEU A 280 -14.12 -9.30 -19.91
N PRO A 281 -13.39 -8.87 -20.95
CA PRO A 281 -12.69 -9.79 -21.82
C PRO A 281 -11.74 -10.65 -20.98
N THR A 282 -12.08 -11.94 -20.84
CA THR A 282 -11.13 -12.89 -20.26
C THR A 282 -9.97 -12.96 -21.24
N PRO A 283 -8.70 -12.84 -20.79
CA PRO A 283 -7.57 -13.13 -21.66
C PRO A 283 -7.69 -14.61 -22.06
N VAL A 284 -8.32 -14.86 -23.21
CA VAL A 284 -8.54 -16.22 -23.69
C VAL A 284 -7.14 -16.79 -23.92
N PRO A 285 -6.78 -17.91 -23.27
CA PRO A 285 -5.55 -18.61 -23.62
C PRO A 285 -5.64 -18.90 -25.12
N HIS A 286 -4.75 -18.32 -25.92
CA HIS A 286 -4.75 -18.37 -27.39
C HIS A 286 -4.67 -19.78 -28.01
N ALA A 287 -4.82 -20.84 -27.21
CA ALA A 287 -4.64 -22.24 -27.60
C ALA A 287 -5.71 -22.78 -28.57
N ALA A 288 -6.81 -22.08 -28.84
CA ALA A 288 -7.91 -22.61 -29.66
C ALA A 288 -8.30 -21.76 -30.89
N SER A 289 -7.65 -20.63 -31.16
CA SER A 289 -7.97 -19.79 -32.32
C SER A 289 -7.20 -20.25 -33.56
N SER A 290 -7.43 -21.48 -34.00
CA SER A 290 -6.75 -22.05 -35.18
C SER A 290 -7.43 -21.73 -36.53
N GLU A 291 -8.60 -21.07 -36.55
CA GLU A 291 -9.38 -20.94 -37.79
C GLU A 291 -9.88 -19.53 -38.14
N LEU A 292 -9.65 -18.50 -37.32
CA LEU A 292 -9.86 -17.13 -37.79
C LEU A 292 -8.66 -16.72 -38.66
N GLY A 293 -8.93 -16.59 -39.96
CA GLY A 293 -7.95 -16.40 -41.03
C GLY A 293 -6.88 -15.35 -40.76
N ALA A 294 -5.76 -15.50 -41.47
CA ALA A 294 -4.50 -14.78 -41.41
C ALA A 294 -4.54 -13.25 -41.62
N ALA A 295 -5.55 -12.55 -41.11
CA ALA A 295 -5.47 -11.12 -40.86
C ALA A 295 -4.38 -10.92 -39.80
N ALA A 296 -3.19 -10.54 -40.26
CA ALA A 296 -1.98 -10.39 -39.48
C ALA A 296 -2.24 -9.65 -38.17
N THR A 297 -2.41 -10.39 -37.08
CA THR A 297 -2.39 -9.82 -35.74
C THR A 297 -0.98 -9.26 -35.56
N VAL A 298 -0.88 -7.94 -35.49
CA VAL A 298 0.36 -7.24 -35.18
C VAL A 298 0.80 -7.71 -33.80
N THR A 299 1.74 -8.65 -33.78
CA THR A 299 2.32 -9.14 -32.53
C THR A 299 3.22 -8.06 -31.96
N LEU A 300 3.30 -7.95 -30.64
CA LEU A 300 4.20 -6.99 -29.98
C LEU A 300 5.64 -7.11 -30.53
N THR A 301 6.08 -8.33 -30.86
CA THR A 301 7.40 -8.62 -31.43
C THR A 301 7.60 -8.12 -32.86
N SER A 302 6.53 -7.92 -33.64
CA SER A 302 6.60 -7.36 -35.00
C SER A 302 6.82 -5.85 -35.04
N LEU A 303 6.58 -5.16 -33.92
CA LEU A 303 6.83 -3.72 -33.82
C LEU A 303 8.34 -3.41 -33.77
N PRO A 304 8.77 -2.26 -34.33
CA PRO A 304 10.11 -1.73 -34.11
C PRO A 304 10.47 -1.67 -32.62
N ARG A 305 11.74 -1.93 -32.32
CA ARG A 305 12.25 -2.01 -30.94
C ARG A 305 11.90 -0.78 -30.11
N GLU A 306 11.98 0.41 -30.71
CA GLU A 306 11.69 1.69 -30.07
C GLU A 306 10.25 1.74 -29.56
N LEU A 307 9.29 1.25 -30.38
CA LEU A 307 7.89 1.18 -29.98
C LEU A 307 7.66 0.10 -28.92
N ARG A 308 8.34 -1.06 -29.01
CA ARG A 308 8.24 -2.10 -27.96
C ARG A 308 8.72 -1.58 -26.61
N VAL A 309 9.91 -0.95 -26.58
CA VAL A 309 10.46 -0.32 -25.38
C VAL A 309 9.52 0.77 -24.87
N ARG A 310 8.95 1.60 -25.75
CA ARG A 310 8.01 2.64 -25.37
C ARG A 310 6.73 2.08 -24.77
N ILE A 311 6.17 1.00 -25.34
CA ILE A 311 5.01 0.29 -24.79
C ILE A 311 5.35 -0.27 -23.40
N LEU A 312 6.51 -0.90 -23.26
CA LEU A 312 6.99 -1.43 -21.97
C LEU A 312 7.17 -0.34 -20.91
N GLU A 313 7.50 0.91 -21.29
CA GLU A 313 7.55 2.04 -20.36
C GLU A 313 6.18 2.43 -19.77
N TYR A 314 5.07 2.05 -20.43
CA TYR A 314 3.70 2.26 -19.94
C TYR A 314 3.14 1.06 -19.16
N THR A 315 4.01 0.14 -18.72
CA THR A 315 3.64 -1.02 -17.90
C THR A 315 4.15 -0.88 -16.46
N ASP A 316 3.84 -1.86 -15.62
CA ASP A 316 4.35 -1.99 -14.24
C ASP A 316 5.90 -2.13 -14.17
N LEU A 317 6.62 -2.16 -15.30
CA LEU A 317 8.09 -2.07 -15.32
C LEU A 317 8.61 -0.70 -14.90
N VAL A 318 7.82 0.37 -15.01
CA VAL A 318 8.21 1.69 -14.52
C VAL A 318 7.31 2.04 -13.34
N THR A 319 7.91 2.16 -12.16
CA THR A 319 7.16 2.54 -10.98
C THR A 319 6.61 3.96 -11.12
N PRO A 320 5.49 4.30 -10.45
CA PRO A 320 4.89 5.64 -10.52
C PRO A 320 5.89 6.77 -10.26
N ARG A 321 6.76 6.58 -9.26
CA ARG A 321 7.81 7.54 -8.87
C ARG A 321 9.17 7.28 -9.50
N ARG A 322 9.28 6.29 -10.37
CA ARG A 322 10.55 5.78 -10.92
C ARG A 322 11.56 5.42 -9.83
N GLN A 323 11.07 4.92 -8.69
CA GLN A 323 11.84 4.49 -7.54
C GLN A 323 11.36 3.11 -7.11
N VAL A 324 12.29 2.18 -7.02
CA VAL A 324 12.07 0.80 -6.57
C VAL A 324 13.01 0.57 -5.40
N ALA A 325 12.50 0.12 -4.27
CA ALA A 325 13.32 -0.39 -3.20
C ALA A 325 13.49 -1.91 -3.33
N TRP A 326 14.61 -2.43 -2.85
CA TRP A 326 14.80 -3.83 -2.59
C TRP A 326 15.32 -3.99 -1.16
N SER A 327 14.62 -4.82 -0.40
CA SER A 327 14.98 -5.18 0.96
C SER A 327 15.52 -6.60 1.00
N ARG A 328 16.63 -6.81 1.71
CA ARG A 328 17.10 -8.16 2.03
C ARG A 328 16.04 -8.98 2.77
N GLN A 329 15.34 -8.37 3.73
CA GLN A 329 14.41 -9.10 4.58
C GLN A 329 13.15 -9.48 3.82
N ASP A 330 12.67 -8.61 2.94
CA ASP A 330 11.51 -8.91 2.09
C ASP A 330 11.89 -9.83 0.91
N ARG A 331 13.20 -9.89 0.55
CA ARG A 331 13.73 -10.57 -0.65
C ARG A 331 12.97 -10.22 -1.93
N ALA A 332 12.40 -9.03 -1.98
CA ALA A 332 11.48 -8.61 -3.01
C ALA A 332 11.68 -7.13 -3.35
N TYR A 333 11.26 -6.77 -4.56
CA TYR A 333 11.07 -5.38 -4.93
C TYR A 333 9.84 -4.84 -4.22
N VAL A 334 9.99 -3.66 -3.63
CA VAL A 334 8.97 -3.01 -2.82
C VAL A 334 8.96 -1.53 -3.17
N LEU A 335 7.80 -0.90 -3.03
CA LEU A 335 7.76 0.56 -3.05
C LEU A 335 7.72 1.08 -1.62
N LEU A 336 8.56 2.07 -1.35
CA LEU A 336 8.57 2.81 -0.11
C LEU A 336 7.29 3.65 -0.04
N ARG A 337 6.55 3.47 1.06
CA ARG A 337 5.39 4.31 1.34
C ARG A 337 5.86 5.51 2.13
N LEU A 338 5.79 6.70 1.55
CA LEU A 338 5.92 7.93 2.32
C LEU A 338 4.73 8.03 3.28
N ARG A 339 5.00 7.84 4.56
CA ARG A 339 4.06 8.29 5.59
C ARG A 339 4.21 9.81 5.64
N ARG A 340 3.21 10.55 5.16
CA ARG A 340 3.15 11.99 5.43
C ARG A 340 3.22 12.19 6.94
N ALA A 341 4.19 12.97 7.41
CA ALA A 341 3.97 13.73 8.62
C ALA A 341 2.74 14.61 8.38
N ARG A 342 1.87 14.73 9.38
CA ARG A 342 0.49 15.19 9.23
C ARG A 342 0.29 16.60 8.66
N ASP A 343 1.34 17.38 8.36
CA ASP A 343 1.25 18.76 7.91
C ASP A 343 2.29 19.04 6.81
N PRO A 344 1.85 19.36 5.57
CA PRO A 344 1.48 20.75 5.23
C PRO A 344 0.19 20.88 4.37
N PRO A 345 -0.41 22.08 4.26
CA PRO A 345 -1.69 22.33 3.59
C PRO A 345 -1.67 22.31 2.05
N TYR A 346 -0.51 22.11 1.42
CA TYR A 346 -0.41 22.07 -0.05
C TYR A 346 -0.13 20.64 -0.50
N ILE A 347 -1.19 19.95 -0.89
CA ILE A 347 -1.09 18.69 -1.60
C ILE A 347 -0.63 19.00 -3.02
N ASP A 348 0.60 18.63 -3.37
CA ASP A 348 1.05 18.63 -4.76
C ASP A 348 0.14 17.69 -5.59
N LEU A 349 -0.29 18.13 -6.77
CA LEU A 349 -1.16 17.35 -7.66
C LEU A 349 -0.48 16.04 -8.07
N ASP A 350 0.84 16.05 -8.22
CA ASP A 350 1.63 14.85 -8.51
C ASP A 350 1.53 13.83 -7.35
N GLU A 351 1.40 14.30 -6.10
CA GLU A 351 1.20 13.42 -4.95
C GLU A 351 -0.20 12.79 -4.91
N LEU A 352 -1.25 13.51 -5.34
CA LEU A 352 -2.58 12.90 -5.48
C LEU A 352 -2.55 11.77 -6.50
N HIS A 353 -1.88 12.00 -7.63
CA HIS A 353 -1.70 10.98 -8.65
C HIS A 353 -0.94 9.77 -8.10
N ASP A 354 0.02 9.95 -7.19
CA ASP A 354 0.71 8.83 -6.57
C ASP A 354 -0.22 7.99 -5.68
N THR A 355 -1.07 8.62 -4.87
CA THR A 355 -1.91 7.89 -3.89
C THR A 355 -2.77 6.80 -4.53
N GLN A 356 -3.17 6.94 -5.79
CA GLN A 356 -3.93 5.91 -6.50
C GLN A 356 -3.15 4.58 -6.65
N PHE A 357 -1.82 4.64 -6.74
CA PHE A 357 -0.95 3.46 -6.91
C PHE A 357 -0.51 2.82 -5.59
N PHE A 358 -0.74 3.47 -4.45
CA PHE A 358 -0.30 3.01 -3.12
C PHE A 358 -1.45 2.71 -2.16
N GLU A 359 -2.53 3.47 -2.32
CA GLU A 359 -3.62 3.59 -1.37
C GLU A 359 -4.97 3.54 -2.10
N CYS A 360 -5.15 2.59 -3.02
CA CYS A 360 -6.43 2.45 -3.76
C CYS A 360 -7.65 2.25 -2.85
N TYR A 361 -7.45 1.95 -1.56
CA TYR A 361 -8.49 1.82 -0.53
C TYR A 361 -8.82 3.14 0.18
N ARG A 362 -7.98 4.17 0.08
CA ARG A 362 -8.19 5.42 0.80
C ARG A 362 -9.40 6.15 0.22
N GLY A 363 -10.29 6.58 1.11
CA GLY A 363 -11.56 7.22 0.73
C GLY A 363 -12.62 6.25 0.19
N ARG A 364 -12.40 4.94 0.27
CA ARG A 364 -13.38 3.94 -0.19
C ARG A 364 -14.13 3.31 0.99
N PRO A 365 -15.46 3.50 1.11
CA PRO A 365 -16.26 2.90 2.18
C PRO A 365 -16.30 1.36 2.07
N GLU A 366 -16.00 0.80 0.91
CA GLU A 366 -16.04 -0.64 0.69
C GLU A 366 -14.83 -1.37 1.29
N GLY A 367 -13.78 -0.65 1.67
CA GLY A 367 -12.54 -1.20 2.20
C GLY A 367 -11.50 -1.51 1.11
N CYS A 368 -10.49 -2.31 1.46
CA CYS A 368 -9.34 -2.57 0.60
C CYS A 368 -9.47 -3.86 -0.22
N PHE A 369 -9.50 -3.73 -1.55
CA PHE A 369 -9.45 -4.81 -2.55
C PHE A 369 -8.13 -4.78 -3.35
N CYS A 370 -7.07 -4.27 -2.71
CA CYS A 370 -5.76 -4.13 -3.33
C CYS A 370 -5.08 -5.51 -3.50
N ARG A 371 -4.83 -5.91 -4.75
CA ARG A 371 -4.11 -7.16 -5.09
C ARG A 371 -2.71 -7.27 -4.48
N ARG A 372 -2.08 -6.14 -4.16
CA ARG A 372 -0.75 -6.11 -3.51
C ARG A 372 -0.82 -6.43 -2.02
N ARG A 373 -1.97 -6.18 -1.37
CA ARG A 373 -2.13 -6.32 0.09
C ARG A 373 -2.95 -7.55 0.48
N HIS A 374 -3.73 -8.09 -0.45
CA HIS A 374 -4.73 -9.11 -0.21
C HIS A 374 -4.75 -10.08 -1.38
N ALA A 375 -5.20 -11.33 -1.17
CA ALA A 375 -5.66 -12.16 -2.27
C ALA A 375 -7.01 -11.61 -2.75
N ALA A 376 -6.95 -10.55 -3.55
CA ALA A 376 -8.10 -9.77 -3.95
C ALA A 376 -7.97 -9.25 -5.39
N PHE A 377 -9.12 -8.93 -5.99
CA PHE A 377 -9.22 -8.29 -7.28
C PHE A 377 -10.28 -7.18 -7.26
N ALA A 378 -9.95 -6.08 -7.91
CA ALA A 378 -10.86 -5.02 -8.30
C ALA A 378 -10.35 -4.38 -9.59
N SER A 379 -11.23 -4.11 -10.55
CA SER A 379 -10.87 -3.53 -11.86
C SER A 379 -10.24 -2.14 -11.75
N HIS A 380 -10.61 -1.37 -10.72
CA HIS A 380 -10.07 -0.04 -10.45
C HIS A 380 -8.79 -0.06 -9.60
N CYS A 381 -8.31 -1.23 -9.15
CA CYS A 381 -7.08 -1.31 -8.37
C CYS A 381 -5.88 -1.10 -9.29
N THR A 382 -5.40 0.14 -9.34
CA THR A 382 -4.18 0.54 -10.07
C THR A 382 -2.93 0.42 -9.22
N CYS A 383 -2.99 -0.19 -8.04
CA CYS A 383 -1.81 -0.33 -7.18
C CYS A 383 -0.69 -1.05 -7.91
N TRP A 384 0.48 -0.42 -7.92
CA TRP A 384 1.67 -1.01 -8.52
C TRP A 384 2.04 -2.28 -7.77
N ALA A 385 2.32 -3.33 -8.52
CA ALA A 385 2.93 -4.55 -8.05
C ALA A 385 4.24 -4.76 -8.81
N PRO A 386 5.26 -5.39 -8.19
CA PRO A 386 6.46 -5.76 -8.91
C PRO A 386 6.10 -6.47 -10.21
N PRO A 387 6.75 -6.14 -11.34
CA PRO A 387 6.47 -6.79 -12.60
C PRO A 387 6.68 -8.29 -12.41
N GLY A 388 5.56 -9.04 -12.48
CA GLY A 388 5.59 -10.48 -12.33
C GLY A 388 6.35 -11.17 -13.46
N PRO A 389 6.48 -12.50 -13.41
CA PRO A 389 7.12 -13.27 -14.47
C PRO A 389 6.50 -13.03 -15.85
N ALA A 390 5.25 -12.56 -15.91
CA ALA A 390 4.50 -12.34 -17.15
C ALA A 390 5.26 -11.56 -18.22
N LEU A 391 5.98 -10.47 -17.89
CA LEU A 391 6.73 -9.68 -18.88
C LEU A 391 8.13 -10.23 -19.15
N PHE A 392 8.72 -10.91 -18.17
CA PHE A 392 10.07 -11.47 -18.27
C PHE A 392 10.12 -12.86 -18.91
N LEU A 393 8.99 -13.57 -19.00
CA LEU A 393 8.91 -14.95 -19.49
C LEU A 393 8.21 -15.10 -20.84
N VAL A 394 7.79 -14.02 -21.53
CA VAL A 394 7.12 -14.13 -22.83
C VAL A 394 8.04 -14.71 -23.91
N CYS A 395 9.16 -14.04 -24.17
CA CYS A 395 10.20 -14.49 -25.09
C CYS A 395 11.53 -13.82 -24.73
N ARG A 396 12.65 -14.34 -25.26
CA ARG A 396 14.00 -13.83 -24.97
C ARG A 396 14.14 -12.33 -25.28
N THR A 397 13.64 -11.89 -26.43
CA THR A 397 13.73 -10.49 -26.85
C THR A 397 12.94 -9.57 -25.93
N LEU A 398 11.68 -9.91 -25.62
CA LEU A 398 10.85 -9.08 -24.73
C LEU A 398 11.40 -9.08 -23.31
N SER A 399 11.93 -10.21 -22.83
CA SER A 399 12.59 -10.29 -21.52
C SER A 399 13.79 -9.34 -21.41
N GLN A 400 14.64 -9.29 -22.45
CA GLN A 400 15.79 -8.37 -22.50
C GLN A 400 15.34 -6.90 -22.54
N GLU A 401 14.31 -6.58 -23.31
CA GLU A 401 13.76 -5.22 -23.38
C GLU A 401 13.06 -4.81 -22.08
N ALA A 402 12.33 -5.72 -21.45
CA ALA A 402 11.71 -5.50 -20.15
C ALA A 402 12.76 -5.27 -19.05
N GLN A 403 13.84 -6.07 -19.04
CA GLN A 403 14.98 -5.84 -18.16
C GLN A 403 15.64 -4.47 -18.43
N TYR A 404 15.85 -4.11 -19.69
CA TYR A 404 16.37 -2.79 -20.05
C TYR A 404 15.49 -1.67 -19.49
N VAL A 405 14.18 -1.71 -19.72
CA VAL A 405 13.25 -0.68 -19.21
C VAL A 405 13.25 -0.64 -17.69
N PHE A 406 13.07 -1.78 -17.02
CA PHE A 406 13.00 -1.85 -15.57
C PHE A 406 14.26 -1.30 -14.90
N PHE A 407 15.45 -1.72 -15.34
CA PHE A 407 16.70 -1.32 -14.70
C PHE A 407 17.20 0.07 -15.14
N ALA A 408 16.83 0.55 -16.32
CA ALA A 408 17.26 1.87 -16.81
C ALA A 408 16.32 3.02 -16.43
N ARG A 409 15.02 2.74 -16.22
CA ARG A 409 14.00 3.77 -15.96
C ARG A 409 13.66 3.95 -14.48
N ASN A 410 14.11 3.06 -13.60
CA ASN A 410 13.92 3.17 -12.16
C ASN A 410 15.24 3.45 -11.43
N ARG A 411 15.14 4.20 -10.33
CA ARG A 411 16.15 4.34 -9.29
C ARG A 411 15.98 3.18 -8.30
N PHE A 412 17.06 2.43 -8.07
CA PHE A 412 17.06 1.29 -7.16
C PHE A 412 17.60 1.69 -5.79
N ILE A 413 16.83 1.46 -4.74
CA ILE A 413 17.17 1.78 -3.35
C ILE A 413 17.36 0.47 -2.59
N ILE A 414 18.58 0.18 -2.16
CA ILE A 414 18.95 -1.12 -1.60
C ILE A 414 19.22 -0.97 -0.12
N HIS A 415 18.54 -1.75 0.72
CA HIS A 415 18.68 -1.69 2.18
C HIS A 415 18.56 -3.05 2.86
N ASP A 416 19.11 -3.16 4.08
CA ASP A 416 19.15 -4.42 4.85
C ASP A 416 17.87 -4.72 5.65
N TYR A 417 16.99 -3.75 5.88
CA TYR A 417 15.81 -3.89 6.76
C TYR A 417 14.49 -4.10 6.02
N LYS A 418 13.47 -4.61 6.72
CA LYS A 418 12.09 -4.56 6.25
C LYS A 418 11.69 -3.13 5.92
N THR A 419 10.97 -2.98 4.82
CA THR A 419 10.46 -1.69 4.34
C THR A 419 9.40 -1.12 5.28
N TYR A 420 8.80 -1.95 6.12
CA TYR A 420 7.83 -1.50 7.09
C TYR A 420 7.77 -2.43 8.32
N PRO A 421 7.91 -1.86 9.54
CA PRO A 421 8.40 -0.51 9.82
C PRO A 421 9.92 -0.39 9.55
N VAL A 422 10.33 0.74 8.96
CA VAL A 422 11.71 1.00 8.49
C VAL A 422 12.75 1.04 9.62
N TRP A 423 12.32 1.23 10.87
CA TRP A 423 13.18 1.53 12.01
C TRP A 423 13.37 0.37 12.99
N ARG A 424 12.68 -0.77 12.83
CA ARG A 424 12.82 -1.89 13.77
C ARG A 424 13.93 -2.84 13.32
N VAL A 425 15.13 -2.64 13.86
CA VAL A 425 16.11 -3.74 13.93
C VAL A 425 15.46 -4.84 14.77
N PRO A 426 15.35 -6.09 14.29
CA PRO A 426 14.81 -7.17 15.10
C PRO A 426 15.55 -7.23 16.44
N ASP A 427 14.83 -7.03 17.55
CA ASP A 427 15.39 -6.96 18.91
C ASP A 427 15.95 -8.33 19.36
N ASP A 428 15.58 -9.40 18.65
CA ASP A 428 15.93 -10.79 18.94
C ASP A 428 17.37 -11.18 18.54
N SER A 429 18.32 -10.24 18.47
CA SER A 429 19.73 -10.57 18.19
C SER A 429 20.42 -11.10 19.45
N PRO A 430 20.87 -12.37 19.49
CA PRO A 430 21.55 -12.95 20.65
C PRO A 430 22.95 -12.36 20.91
N GLU A 431 23.52 -11.61 19.96
CA GLU A 431 24.78 -10.89 20.15
C GLU A 431 24.65 -9.41 19.76
N PRO A 432 24.73 -8.47 20.71
CA PRO A 432 24.50 -7.05 20.46
C PRO A 432 25.62 -6.34 19.68
N ASN A 433 26.72 -7.01 19.36
CA ASN A 433 27.98 -6.33 19.02
C ASN A 433 28.58 -6.64 17.64
N SER A 434 27.89 -7.35 16.73
CA SER A 434 28.43 -7.60 15.38
C SER A 434 27.37 -7.55 14.26
N TYR A 435 27.80 -7.14 13.06
CA TYR A 435 26.97 -7.17 11.86
C TYR A 435 26.66 -8.63 11.47
N ARG A 436 25.41 -9.05 11.66
CA ARG A 436 24.99 -10.46 11.58
C ARG A 436 25.09 -11.14 10.21
N PHE A 437 25.32 -10.39 9.12
CA PHE A 437 25.23 -10.95 7.77
C PHE A 437 26.60 -11.14 7.14
N GLU A 438 26.79 -12.21 6.38
CA GLU A 438 28.05 -12.46 5.67
C GLU A 438 28.28 -11.53 4.47
N ARG A 439 27.25 -10.78 4.05
CA ARG A 439 27.24 -9.90 2.87
C ARG A 439 26.46 -8.62 3.19
N PHE A 440 26.69 -7.53 2.47
CA PHE A 440 25.75 -6.38 2.47
C PHE A 440 24.58 -6.63 1.53
N ALA A 441 23.42 -6.01 1.80
CA ALA A 441 22.26 -6.09 0.90
C ALA A 441 22.62 -5.65 -0.52
N ALA A 442 23.47 -4.62 -0.65
CA ALA A 442 24.07 -4.19 -1.92
C ALA A 442 24.75 -5.33 -2.67
N SER A 443 25.57 -6.13 -1.97
CA SER A 443 26.29 -7.24 -2.59
C SER A 443 25.38 -8.38 -3.03
N GLU A 444 24.34 -8.67 -2.25
CA GLU A 444 23.34 -9.70 -2.55
C GLU A 444 22.50 -9.29 -3.76
N PHE A 445 21.96 -8.05 -3.74
CA PHE A 445 21.20 -7.49 -4.83
C PHE A 445 21.97 -7.53 -6.16
N LEU A 446 23.20 -7.02 -6.16
CA LEU A 446 23.98 -6.85 -7.39
C LEU A 446 24.54 -8.15 -7.98
N ARG A 447 24.69 -9.21 -7.17
CA ARG A 447 25.22 -10.50 -7.65
C ARG A 447 24.15 -11.56 -7.87
N ASP A 448 23.09 -11.54 -7.06
CA ASP A 448 22.17 -12.66 -6.96
C ASP A 448 20.76 -12.29 -7.46
N VAL A 449 20.38 -11.01 -7.38
CA VAL A 449 19.02 -10.54 -7.75
C VAL A 449 18.99 -9.92 -9.14
N VAL A 450 19.94 -9.06 -9.47
CA VAL A 450 20.00 -8.42 -10.79
C VAL A 450 20.63 -9.39 -11.80
N PRO A 451 19.92 -9.72 -12.91
CA PRO A 451 20.51 -10.54 -13.95
C PRO A 451 21.81 -9.92 -14.47
N ALA A 452 22.85 -10.72 -14.68
CA ALA A 452 24.15 -10.22 -15.10
C ALA A 452 24.09 -9.39 -16.40
N SER A 453 23.20 -9.76 -17.34
CA SER A 453 22.95 -9.01 -18.58
C SER A 453 22.31 -7.64 -18.36
N ALA A 454 21.62 -7.44 -17.23
CA ALA A 454 20.90 -6.21 -16.92
C ALA A 454 21.71 -5.21 -16.10
N LEU A 455 22.86 -5.61 -15.54
CA LEU A 455 23.73 -4.71 -14.76
C LEU A 455 24.16 -3.46 -15.53
N ALA A 456 24.44 -3.61 -16.83
CA ALA A 456 24.80 -2.49 -17.70
C ALA A 456 23.64 -1.50 -17.94
N HIS A 457 22.41 -1.88 -17.59
CA HIS A 457 21.22 -1.03 -17.74
C HIS A 457 20.95 -0.17 -16.50
N LEU A 458 21.55 -0.47 -15.34
CA LEU A 458 21.42 0.37 -14.16
C LEU A 458 21.89 1.80 -14.46
N ARG A 459 21.05 2.78 -14.13
CA ARG A 459 21.34 4.22 -14.28
C ARG A 459 21.42 4.94 -12.95
N PHE A 460 20.67 4.48 -11.96
CA PHE A 460 20.69 5.07 -10.63
C PHE A 460 20.60 3.98 -9.57
N LEU A 461 21.61 3.91 -8.71
CA LEU A 461 21.68 2.99 -7.60
C LEU A 461 21.92 3.76 -6.31
N GLU A 462 21.13 3.47 -5.29
CA GLU A 462 21.22 4.03 -3.96
C GLU A 462 21.40 2.92 -2.95
N LEU A 463 22.52 2.97 -2.23
CA LEU A 463 22.91 2.00 -1.23
C LEU A 463 22.65 2.62 0.13
N VAL A 464 21.62 2.14 0.81
CA VAL A 464 21.22 2.61 2.12
C VAL A 464 21.74 1.62 3.16
N PHE A 465 22.65 2.09 3.98
CA PHE A 465 23.20 1.35 5.09
C PHE A 465 22.50 1.80 6.37
N PRO A 466 22.05 0.84 7.18
CA PRO A 466 21.57 1.12 8.52
C PRO A 466 22.51 1.95 9.38
N PRO A 467 21.98 2.58 10.44
CA PRO A 467 22.76 3.31 11.42
C PRO A 467 23.35 2.30 12.41
N TYR A 468 24.24 1.44 11.94
CA TYR A 468 24.89 0.47 12.81
C TYR A 468 25.70 1.22 13.90
N PRO A 469 25.58 0.83 15.18
CA PRO A 469 26.50 1.28 16.22
C PRO A 469 27.95 1.08 15.78
N SER A 470 28.86 1.97 16.21
CA SER A 470 30.28 1.94 15.83
C SER A 470 30.92 0.55 16.02
N ALA A 471 30.57 -0.16 17.10
CA ALA A 471 31.06 -1.50 17.42
C ALA A 471 30.53 -2.60 16.48
N THR A 472 29.35 -2.41 15.91
CA THR A 472 28.69 -3.42 15.06
C THR A 472 29.08 -3.32 13.60
N TRP A 473 29.72 -2.22 13.15
CA TRP A 473 30.15 -2.08 11.77
C TRP A 473 31.13 -3.20 11.38
N PRO A 474 30.92 -3.87 10.23
CA PRO A 474 31.81 -4.93 9.79
C PRO A 474 33.20 -4.36 9.49
N GLY A 475 34.18 -4.75 10.31
CA GLY A 475 35.58 -4.41 10.07
C GLY A 475 36.14 -5.04 8.79
N PRO A 476 37.38 -4.70 8.37
CA PRO A 476 37.97 -5.17 7.11
C PRO A 476 38.05 -6.69 6.97
N GLU A 477 38.23 -7.41 8.08
CA GLU A 477 38.31 -8.87 8.11
C GLU A 477 36.94 -9.56 8.11
N HIS A 478 35.86 -8.80 8.34
CA HIS A 478 34.52 -9.32 8.37
C HIS A 478 34.12 -9.89 6.98
N PRO A 479 33.43 -11.04 6.90
CA PRO A 479 33.00 -11.63 5.64
C PRO A 479 32.26 -10.63 4.73
N ALA A 480 31.38 -9.80 5.31
CA ALA A 480 30.64 -8.76 4.57
C ALA A 480 31.55 -7.74 3.87
N ALA A 481 32.59 -7.25 4.56
CA ALA A 481 33.53 -6.29 4.01
C ALA A 481 34.39 -6.90 2.88
N ARG A 482 34.87 -8.13 3.07
CA ARG A 482 35.60 -8.88 2.02
C ARG A 482 34.71 -9.17 0.81
N ASN A 483 33.47 -9.59 1.05
CA ASN A 483 32.49 -9.83 -0.01
C ASN A 483 32.14 -8.54 -0.77
N TRP A 484 32.04 -7.41 -0.07
CA TRP A 484 31.81 -6.10 -0.69
C TRP A 484 32.95 -5.71 -1.62
N LEU A 485 34.20 -5.82 -1.15
CA LEU A 485 35.38 -5.57 -1.97
C LEU A 485 35.39 -6.45 -3.23
N ALA A 486 35.14 -7.75 -3.07
CA ALA A 486 35.04 -8.68 -4.19
C ALA A 486 33.87 -8.34 -5.14
N THR A 487 32.75 -7.86 -4.62
CA THR A 487 31.58 -7.47 -5.41
C THR A 487 31.89 -6.24 -6.26
N VAL A 488 32.48 -5.20 -5.67
CA VAL A 488 32.85 -4.00 -6.40
C VAL A 488 33.89 -4.28 -7.48
N ALA A 489 34.89 -5.12 -7.20
CA ALA A 489 35.85 -5.57 -8.22
C ALA A 489 35.16 -6.28 -9.40
N TRP A 490 34.21 -7.17 -9.10
CA TRP A 490 33.44 -7.91 -10.12
C TRP A 490 32.52 -7.02 -10.97
N LEU A 491 32.00 -5.93 -10.40
CA LEU A 491 31.10 -4.99 -11.07
C LEU A 491 31.80 -4.10 -12.11
N ARG A 492 33.11 -3.92 -12.00
CA ARG A 492 33.90 -2.99 -12.83
C ARG A 492 33.66 -3.17 -14.34
N ASP A 493 33.55 -4.42 -14.79
CA ASP A 493 33.39 -4.75 -16.21
C ASP A 493 31.92 -5.02 -16.62
N ARG A 494 30.97 -4.86 -15.70
CA ARG A 494 29.55 -5.21 -15.92
C ARG A 494 28.61 -4.01 -15.88
N LEU A 495 29.00 -2.96 -15.16
CA LEU A 495 28.23 -1.72 -15.08
C LEU A 495 28.61 -0.78 -16.22
N ASN A 496 27.62 -0.04 -16.72
CA ASN A 496 27.88 1.14 -17.53
C ASN A 496 28.23 2.31 -16.59
N LEU A 497 29.47 2.28 -16.08
CA LEU A 497 29.96 3.22 -15.09
C LEU A 497 29.76 4.69 -15.50
N PRO A 498 30.03 5.13 -16.74
CA PRO A 498 29.84 6.53 -17.15
C PRO A 498 28.39 7.02 -17.06
N ALA A 499 27.43 6.12 -17.26
CA ALA A 499 26.00 6.42 -17.20
C ALA A 499 25.39 6.20 -15.80
N LEU A 500 26.15 5.63 -14.87
CA LEU A 500 25.67 5.29 -13.53
C LEU A 500 25.82 6.47 -12.57
N THR A 501 24.73 6.77 -11.87
CA THR A 501 24.73 7.56 -10.64
C THR A 501 24.65 6.62 -9.45
N LEU A 502 25.65 6.68 -8.58
CA LEU A 502 25.70 5.91 -7.34
C LEU A 502 25.53 6.84 -6.15
N ARG A 503 24.64 6.50 -5.22
CA ARG A 503 24.45 7.20 -3.96
C ARG A 503 24.68 6.24 -2.80
N ALA A 504 25.51 6.62 -1.84
CA ALA A 504 25.70 5.87 -0.60
C ALA A 504 25.15 6.69 0.56
N MET A 505 24.30 6.06 1.38
CA MET A 505 23.63 6.71 2.50
C MET A 505 23.79 5.90 3.77
N VAL A 506 24.03 6.57 4.89
CA VAL A 506 23.89 5.99 6.23
C VAL A 506 22.78 6.74 6.95
N ILE A 507 21.75 6.01 7.37
CA ILE A 507 20.53 6.59 7.96
C ILE A 507 20.74 7.02 9.42
N ASP A 508 19.71 7.60 10.05
CA ASP A 508 19.66 7.92 11.48
C ASP A 508 18.79 6.88 12.23
N GLU A 509 19.29 6.37 13.36
CA GLU A 509 18.55 5.53 14.32
C GLU A 509 17.32 6.24 14.93
N SER A 510 17.24 7.58 14.88
CA SER A 510 16.26 8.38 15.62
C SER A 510 14.81 8.25 15.14
N ASN A 511 14.53 7.54 14.04
CA ASN A 511 13.17 7.36 13.52
C ASN A 511 12.32 6.33 14.30
N GLY A 512 12.75 5.87 15.47
CA GLY A 512 11.96 4.93 16.27
C GLY A 512 12.28 4.83 17.77
N THR A 513 13.52 5.09 18.21
CA THR A 513 13.87 5.00 19.64
C THR A 513 14.87 6.09 20.03
N PRO A 514 14.39 7.28 20.47
CA PRO A 514 15.26 8.35 20.98
C PRO A 514 16.09 7.94 22.21
N GLU A 515 15.75 6.85 22.88
CA GLU A 515 16.31 6.47 24.19
C GLU A 515 17.68 5.76 24.16
N ARG A 516 18.12 5.16 23.04
CA ARG A 516 19.40 4.41 22.99
C ARG A 516 20.58 5.21 22.43
N ALA A 517 20.35 6.47 22.13
CA ALA A 517 21.28 7.37 21.48
C ALA A 517 22.24 8.06 22.47
N GLY A 518 23.10 7.31 23.16
CA GLY A 518 24.18 7.93 23.94
C GLY A 518 25.02 8.88 23.08
N GLU A 519 25.58 9.93 23.70
CA GLU A 519 26.60 10.78 23.05
C GLU A 519 27.74 9.87 22.58
N ALA A 520 27.93 9.77 21.26
CA ALA A 520 29.04 9.00 20.72
C ALA A 520 30.34 9.60 21.27
N THR A 521 31.12 8.79 21.97
CA THR A 521 32.46 9.18 22.42
C THR A 521 33.32 9.55 21.22
N PRO A 522 34.34 10.42 21.37
CA PRO A 522 35.26 10.74 20.28
C PRO A 522 35.86 9.49 19.61
N GLU A 523 36.12 8.44 20.38
CA GLU A 523 36.61 7.15 19.90
C GLU A 523 35.58 6.43 19.02
N GLU A 524 34.31 6.41 19.42
CA GLU A 524 33.20 5.83 18.66
C GLU A 524 32.92 6.64 17.39
N ALA A 525 32.95 7.98 17.47
CA ALA A 525 32.82 8.86 16.32
C ALA A 525 33.95 8.60 15.31
N ALA A 526 35.20 8.49 15.78
CA ALA A 526 36.33 8.16 14.92
C ALA A 526 36.21 6.74 14.33
N ALA A 527 35.72 5.76 15.10
CA ALA A 527 35.47 4.40 14.61
C ALA A 527 34.39 4.38 13.52
N LEU A 528 33.31 5.15 13.70
CA LEU A 528 32.23 5.29 12.75
C LEU A 528 32.68 5.95 11.45
N LEU A 529 33.46 7.04 11.54
CA LEU A 529 34.05 7.70 10.37
C LEU A 529 35.02 6.77 9.61
N ARG A 530 35.78 5.93 10.33
CA ARG A 530 36.60 4.88 9.70
C ARG A 530 35.73 3.85 8.98
N ALA A 531 34.65 3.39 9.60
CA ALA A 531 33.72 2.46 8.98
C ALA A 531 33.10 3.02 7.69
N TYR A 532 32.74 4.32 7.68
CA TYR A 532 32.24 5.00 6.48
C TYR A 532 33.30 5.02 5.37
N ALA A 533 34.55 5.33 5.70
CA ALA A 533 35.65 5.32 4.74
C ALA A 533 35.95 3.89 4.22
N ASP A 534 35.91 2.88 5.08
CA ASP A 534 36.08 1.47 4.73
C ASP A 534 34.98 0.99 3.78
N LEU A 535 33.74 1.42 4.02
CA LEU A 535 32.58 1.10 3.21
C LEU A 535 32.70 1.67 1.78
N VAL A 536 33.13 2.91 1.64
CA VAL A 536 33.25 3.56 0.31
C VAL A 536 34.58 3.27 -0.38
N ARG A 537 35.61 2.79 0.34
CA ARG A 537 36.94 2.51 -0.23
C ARG A 537 36.90 1.62 -1.47
N PRO A 538 36.18 0.48 -1.50
CA PRO A 538 36.09 -0.34 -2.71
C PRO A 538 35.57 0.42 -3.93
N LEU A 539 34.64 1.37 -3.73
CA LEU A 539 34.01 2.15 -4.82
C LEU A 539 34.99 3.03 -5.58
N ARG A 540 36.13 3.39 -4.98
CA ARG A 540 37.22 4.09 -5.69
C ARG A 540 37.70 3.31 -6.91
N GLY A 541 37.66 1.98 -6.86
CA GLY A 541 38.00 1.11 -8.00
C GLY A 541 37.06 1.24 -9.20
N LEU A 542 35.87 1.81 -9.01
CA LEU A 542 34.92 2.11 -10.10
C LEU A 542 35.14 3.50 -10.71
N ALA A 543 35.75 4.42 -9.97
CA ALA A 543 35.97 5.80 -10.41
C ALA A 543 37.37 6.00 -11.04
N ALA A 544 38.36 5.26 -10.56
CA ALA A 544 39.77 5.44 -10.89
C ALA A 544 40.24 4.42 -11.95
N ASP A 545 40.04 4.78 -13.22
CA ASP A 545 40.73 4.16 -14.35
C ASP A 545 41.16 5.27 -15.31
N LEU A 546 42.43 5.29 -15.70
CA LEU A 546 42.94 6.25 -16.69
C LEU A 546 42.55 5.83 -18.11
N GLU A 547 42.31 4.54 -18.33
CA GLU A 547 42.08 3.98 -19.66
C GLU A 547 40.59 3.86 -19.98
N ARG A 548 39.73 3.85 -18.95
CA ARG A 548 38.27 3.68 -19.11
C ARG A 548 37.50 4.79 -18.42
N PRO A 549 36.39 5.25 -19.02
CA PRO A 549 35.55 6.24 -18.37
C PRO A 549 34.95 5.62 -17.11
N GLY A 550 35.35 6.12 -15.95
CA GLY A 550 34.90 5.62 -14.65
C GLY A 550 33.48 6.06 -14.29
N LEU A 551 33.10 5.82 -13.03
CA LEU A 551 31.79 6.16 -12.47
C LEU A 551 31.30 7.57 -12.85
N GLY A 552 30.08 7.67 -13.36
CA GLY A 552 29.50 8.91 -13.87
C GLY A 552 29.32 9.93 -12.75
N ARG A 553 28.65 9.52 -11.67
CA ARG A 553 28.39 10.37 -10.49
C ARG A 553 28.41 9.53 -9.21
N PHE A 554 28.91 10.12 -8.13
CA PHE A 554 28.86 9.54 -6.80
C PHE A 554 28.42 10.60 -5.79
N TYR A 555 27.46 10.26 -4.93
CA TYR A 555 26.96 11.12 -3.87
C TYR A 555 27.03 10.41 -2.51
N ALA A 556 27.50 11.10 -1.47
CA ALA A 556 27.66 10.56 -0.13
C ALA A 556 26.74 11.30 0.87
N HIS A 557 25.79 10.57 1.46
CA HIS A 557 24.84 11.11 2.44
C HIS A 557 25.01 10.36 3.76
N PHE A 558 26.06 10.74 4.48
CA PHE A 558 26.42 10.11 5.75
C PHE A 558 26.06 11.07 6.88
N ARG A 559 25.51 10.51 7.95
CA ARG A 559 25.29 11.24 9.20
C ARG A 559 26.63 11.64 9.81
N TYR A 560 26.72 12.83 10.39
CA TYR A 560 27.87 13.16 11.23
C TYR A 560 27.65 12.59 12.65
N PRO A 561 28.62 11.86 13.26
CA PRO A 561 28.42 11.18 14.53
C PRO A 561 27.90 12.09 15.68
N GLU A 562 28.29 13.37 15.67
CA GLU A 562 27.97 14.34 16.72
C GLU A 562 26.69 15.16 16.45
N GLU A 563 25.90 14.85 15.41
CA GLU A 563 24.69 15.62 15.01
C GLU A 563 23.53 15.53 16.04
N ARG A 564 23.65 14.71 17.10
CA ARG A 564 22.53 14.21 17.93
C ARG A 564 22.18 15.04 19.18
N SER A 565 23.00 15.99 19.61
CA SER A 565 22.84 16.61 20.95
C SER A 565 21.89 17.82 21.04
N TRP A 566 21.27 18.29 19.95
CA TRP A 566 20.71 19.65 19.94
C TRP A 566 19.18 19.75 19.93
N GLU A 567 18.45 18.73 19.49
CA GLU A 567 17.02 18.90 19.16
C GLU A 567 16.05 18.43 20.25
N HIS A 568 16.47 17.62 21.23
CA HIS A 568 15.54 16.85 22.07
C HIS A 568 15.77 16.91 23.58
N LEU A 569 16.55 17.85 24.11
CA LEU A 569 16.54 18.13 25.55
C LEU A 569 15.62 19.32 25.84
N PRO A 570 14.33 19.09 26.17
CA PRO A 570 13.46 20.14 26.67
C PRO A 570 13.99 20.61 28.03
N GLY A 571 14.63 21.78 28.08
CA GLY A 571 14.95 22.43 29.36
C GLY A 571 16.20 23.29 29.37
N GLU A 572 17.22 22.96 28.58
CA GLU A 572 18.43 23.79 28.52
C GLU A 572 18.96 23.87 27.09
N PRO A 573 18.89 25.04 26.44
CA PRO A 573 19.63 25.27 25.22
C PRO A 573 21.11 25.34 25.61
N ARG A 574 21.78 24.18 25.70
CA ARG A 574 23.21 24.15 25.46
C ARG A 574 23.37 24.74 24.07
N ARG A 575 23.79 26.00 24.00
CA ARG A 575 24.21 26.58 22.73
C ARG A 575 25.46 25.80 22.34
N PRO A 576 25.55 25.24 21.13
CA PRO A 576 26.84 24.80 20.63
C PRO A 576 27.82 25.93 20.85
N GLY A 577 29.03 25.61 21.30
CA GLY A 577 30.10 26.60 21.27
C GLY A 577 30.09 27.25 19.87
N PRO A 578 30.34 28.55 19.73
CA PRO A 578 30.09 29.34 18.50
C PRO A 578 30.83 28.84 17.23
N TRP A 579 31.55 27.73 17.34
CA TRP A 579 32.40 27.10 16.35
C TRP A 579 31.80 25.81 15.76
N PHE A 580 30.76 25.23 16.37
CA PHE A 580 30.17 23.97 15.91
C PHE A 580 28.92 24.21 15.07
N ASP A 581 29.08 24.14 13.75
CA ASP A 581 27.99 24.10 12.78
C ASP A 581 27.83 22.65 12.27
N PRO A 582 26.81 21.90 12.70
CA PRO A 582 26.56 20.51 12.25
C PRO A 582 26.42 20.41 10.73
N TRP A 583 25.87 21.44 10.09
CA TRP A 583 25.69 21.48 8.64
C TRP A 583 27.03 21.56 7.93
N LEU A 584 27.96 22.37 8.44
CA LEU A 584 29.31 22.48 7.91
C LEU A 584 30.08 21.15 8.02
N HIS A 585 29.92 20.44 9.14
CA HIS A 585 30.55 19.12 9.36
C HIS A 585 30.00 18.05 8.42
N LYS A 586 28.67 17.99 8.30
CA LYS A 586 27.99 17.08 7.37
C LYS A 586 28.38 17.35 5.92
N LYS A 587 28.43 18.62 5.52
CA LYS A 587 28.93 19.04 4.22
C LYS A 587 30.39 18.64 4.02
N SER A 588 31.25 18.85 5.00
CA SER A 588 32.68 18.49 4.93
C SER A 588 32.87 16.97 4.80
N LEU A 589 32.15 16.17 5.58
CA LEU A 589 32.18 14.70 5.50
C LEU A 589 31.72 14.22 4.12
N LYS A 590 30.61 14.77 3.61
CA LYS A 590 30.13 14.50 2.25
C LYS A 590 31.20 14.77 1.21
N GLN A 591 31.75 16.00 1.19
CA GLN A 591 32.79 16.39 0.23
C GLN A 591 34.02 15.51 0.34
N TYR A 592 34.43 15.15 1.55
CA TYR A 592 35.55 14.25 1.79
C TYR A 592 35.31 12.87 1.16
N LEU A 593 34.17 12.22 1.46
CA LEU A 593 33.87 10.89 0.95
C LEU A 593 33.69 10.90 -0.58
N GLU A 594 33.05 11.93 -1.12
CA GLU A 594 32.88 12.08 -2.56
C GLU A 594 34.21 12.30 -3.30
N ARG A 595 35.08 13.18 -2.79
CA ARG A 595 36.45 13.34 -3.32
C ARG A 595 37.27 12.07 -3.18
N TYR A 596 37.11 11.34 -2.08
CA TYR A 596 37.84 10.10 -1.84
C TYR A 596 37.49 9.02 -2.88
N VAL A 597 36.22 8.92 -3.27
CA VAL A 597 35.77 7.99 -4.32
C VAL A 597 36.11 8.53 -5.72
N MET A 598 35.69 9.75 -6.05
CA MET A 598 35.78 10.31 -7.41
C MET A 598 37.18 10.82 -7.80
N GLY A 599 38.06 11.05 -6.83
CA GLY A 599 39.38 11.63 -7.06
C GLY A 599 39.30 13.00 -7.74
N ALA A 600 40.16 13.22 -8.75
CA ALA A 600 40.21 14.49 -9.49
C ALA A 600 38.90 14.84 -10.24
N ARG A 601 38.05 13.84 -10.50
CA ARG A 601 36.76 14.04 -11.20
C ARG A 601 35.69 14.66 -10.31
N TYR A 602 35.91 14.74 -9.00
CA TYR A 602 34.99 15.41 -8.10
C TYR A 602 34.79 16.89 -8.50
N GLU A 603 35.89 17.62 -8.72
CA GLU A 603 35.81 19.05 -9.01
C GLU A 603 35.12 19.31 -10.37
N SER A 604 35.34 18.45 -11.37
CA SER A 604 34.67 18.61 -12.67
C SER A 604 33.16 18.35 -12.60
N LEU A 605 32.69 17.47 -11.71
CA LEU A 605 31.26 17.24 -11.54
C LEU A 605 30.50 18.47 -11.04
N TYR A 606 31.12 19.23 -10.14
CA TYR A 606 30.52 20.42 -9.55
C TYR A 606 30.82 21.71 -10.33
N ALA A 607 31.91 21.76 -11.09
CA ALA A 607 32.24 22.89 -11.97
C ALA A 607 31.16 23.14 -13.04
N ASP A 608 30.50 22.08 -13.52
CA ASP A 608 29.42 22.14 -14.50
C ASP A 608 28.08 22.69 -13.95
N GLY A 609 28.01 23.06 -12.66
CA GLY A 609 26.76 23.49 -12.02
C GLY A 609 25.69 22.40 -11.95
N ARG A 610 26.09 21.12 -12.06
CA ARG A 610 25.16 19.99 -12.00
C ARG A 610 24.51 19.93 -10.63
N LYS A 611 23.19 19.95 -10.62
CA LYS A 611 22.39 19.78 -9.40
C LYS A 611 22.50 18.35 -8.90
N GLU A 612 22.53 18.20 -7.58
CA GLU A 612 22.37 16.90 -6.94
C GLU A 612 21.01 16.29 -7.33
N PRO A 613 20.92 14.95 -7.40
CA PRO A 613 19.65 14.30 -7.62
C PRO A 613 18.68 14.61 -6.49
N LEU A 614 17.39 14.67 -6.83
CA LEU A 614 16.34 14.87 -5.84
C LEU A 614 16.41 13.82 -4.72
N PRO A 615 16.00 14.16 -3.49
CA PRO A 615 15.88 13.20 -2.41
C PRO A 615 15.04 11.98 -2.83
N SER A 616 15.43 10.78 -2.40
CA SER A 616 14.62 9.58 -2.62
C SER A 616 13.39 9.59 -1.70
N ASP A 617 12.44 8.72 -1.99
CA ASP A 617 11.40 8.36 -1.03
C ASP A 617 12.02 7.91 0.31
N TRP A 618 13.18 7.27 0.27
CA TRP A 618 13.91 6.88 1.48
C TRP A 618 14.38 8.08 2.31
N ASP A 619 14.92 9.12 1.68
CA ASP A 619 15.26 10.37 2.37
C ASP A 619 14.03 10.95 3.07
N TYR A 620 12.91 11.09 2.37
CA TYR A 620 11.70 11.66 2.94
C TYR A 620 11.16 10.84 4.12
N MET A 621 11.20 9.51 4.04
CA MET A 621 10.86 8.67 5.20
C MET A 621 11.77 8.95 6.39
N SER A 622 13.06 9.18 6.13
CA SER A 622 14.05 9.41 7.16
C SER A 622 13.98 10.80 7.81
N PHE A 623 13.44 11.80 7.09
CA PHE A 623 13.40 13.20 7.51
C PHE A 623 11.99 13.73 7.80
N SER A 624 10.94 12.92 7.70
CA SER A 624 9.54 13.37 7.83
C SER A 624 9.19 14.07 9.15
N HIS A 625 10.04 13.98 10.18
CA HIS A 625 9.87 14.75 11.42
C HIS A 625 10.41 16.20 11.38
N LYS A 626 11.05 16.64 10.29
CA LYS A 626 11.60 18.01 10.16
C LYS A 626 10.89 18.79 9.04
N PRO A 627 10.48 20.04 9.26
CA PRO A 627 10.05 20.91 8.16
C PRO A 627 11.25 21.11 7.21
N PHE A 628 11.04 20.81 5.93
CA PHE A 628 12.04 21.05 4.89
C PHE A 628 12.14 22.56 4.66
N GLU A 629 13.22 23.19 5.11
CA GLU A 629 13.48 24.59 4.75
C GLU A 629 13.97 24.65 3.29
N PRO A 630 13.27 25.38 2.40
CA PRO A 630 13.73 25.53 1.02
C PRO A 630 15.08 26.21 1.02
N SER A 631 15.99 25.67 0.21
CA SER A 631 17.37 26.12 0.01
C SER A 631 17.56 27.63 0.19
N SER A 632 18.13 28.03 1.32
CA SER A 632 18.52 29.42 1.59
C SER A 632 19.48 29.90 0.48
N PRO A 633 19.25 31.07 -0.13
CA PRO A 633 20.15 31.59 -1.16
C PRO A 633 21.54 31.80 -0.57
N PHE A 634 22.54 31.23 -1.26
CA PHE A 634 23.96 31.30 -0.93
C PHE A 634 24.37 32.71 -0.46
N ARG A 635 24.68 32.85 0.84
CA ARG A 635 25.46 33.99 1.33
C ARG A 635 26.89 33.84 0.80
N THR A 636 27.33 34.81 0.00
CA THR A 636 28.73 34.95 -0.42
C THR A 636 29.63 35.22 0.80
N PRO A 637 30.73 34.48 1.01
CA PRO A 637 31.62 34.72 2.13
C PRO A 637 32.61 35.86 1.80
N GLY A 638 32.41 37.02 2.42
CA GLY A 638 33.37 38.13 2.42
C GLY A 638 33.95 38.34 3.81
N GLY A 639 35.08 37.69 4.10
CA GLY A 639 35.86 37.93 5.34
C GLY A 639 37.02 36.94 5.51
N PRO A 640 38.23 37.40 5.89
CA PRO A 640 39.39 36.53 6.08
C PRO A 640 39.21 35.67 7.35
N SER A 641 39.13 34.35 7.15
CA SER A 641 39.05 33.35 8.22
C SER A 641 40.45 33.02 8.75
N THR A 642 40.65 33.19 10.05
CA THR A 642 41.82 32.69 10.79
C THR A 642 41.84 31.17 10.79
N LYS A 643 42.91 30.56 10.29
CA LYS A 643 43.14 29.10 10.30
C LYS A 643 43.28 28.60 11.74
N ILE A 644 42.21 28.03 12.29
CA ILE A 644 42.25 27.19 13.49
C ILE A 644 42.00 25.75 13.02
N GLN A 645 42.90 24.85 13.39
CA GLN A 645 42.90 23.44 12.98
C GLN A 645 41.80 22.68 13.72
N SER A 646 40.82 22.15 13.00
CA SER A 646 39.67 21.46 13.58
C SER A 646 40.06 20.03 14.05
N PRO A 647 39.46 19.48 15.12
CA PRO A 647 39.56 18.04 15.45
C PRO A 647 39.23 17.12 14.26
N VAL A 648 38.39 17.60 13.36
CA VAL A 648 38.03 16.98 12.08
C VAL A 648 39.24 16.87 11.16
N ASP A 649 40.05 17.93 11.06
CA ASP A 649 41.30 17.89 10.32
C ASP A 649 42.25 16.89 10.95
N SER A 650 42.30 16.78 12.29
CA SER A 650 43.16 15.79 12.98
C SER A 650 42.72 14.34 12.72
N ALA A 651 41.41 14.04 12.78
CA ALA A 651 40.86 12.73 12.45
C ALA A 651 41.05 12.40 10.96
N PHE A 652 40.83 13.36 10.06
CA PHE A 652 41.08 13.18 8.63
C PHE A 652 42.57 13.06 8.29
N ILE A 653 43.44 13.81 8.97
CA ILE A 653 44.90 13.72 8.86
C ILE A 653 45.36 12.36 9.38
N GLN A 654 44.78 11.82 10.46
CA GLN A 654 45.05 10.46 10.93
C GLN A 654 44.59 9.40 9.91
N ILE A 655 43.39 9.54 9.33
CA ILE A 655 42.91 8.65 8.26
C ILE A 655 43.83 8.73 7.02
N GLN A 656 44.26 9.94 6.62
CA GLN A 656 45.20 10.14 5.52
C GLN A 656 46.61 9.60 5.82
N HIS A 657 47.10 9.71 7.06
CA HIS A 657 48.41 9.19 7.48
C HIS A 657 48.43 7.66 7.58
N LEU A 658 47.34 7.04 8.02
CA LEU A 658 47.17 5.58 8.02
C LEU A 658 47.24 5.03 6.58
N HIS A 659 46.70 5.76 5.61
CA HIS A 659 46.71 5.35 4.20
C HIS A 659 48.04 5.58 3.46
N ARG A 660 48.94 6.43 3.95
CA ARG A 660 50.25 6.69 3.32
C ARG A 660 51.38 5.77 3.79
N ARG A 661 51.14 4.85 4.73
CA ARG A 661 52.15 3.85 5.16
C ARG A 661 52.23 2.68 4.16
N SER A 662 52.92 2.90 3.05
CA SER A 662 53.45 1.81 2.20
C SER A 662 54.66 1.17 2.91
N PRO A 663 54.85 -0.17 2.90
CA PRO A 663 55.98 -0.79 3.58
C PRO A 663 57.29 -0.35 2.93
N LYS A 664 58.10 0.43 3.66
CA LYS A 664 59.48 0.72 3.27
C LYS A 664 60.22 -0.60 3.08
N LYS A 665 60.53 -0.96 1.83
CA LYS A 665 61.45 -2.05 1.48
C LYS A 665 62.76 -1.83 2.25
N ARG A 666 62.98 -2.62 3.31
CA ARG A 666 64.29 -2.75 3.98
C ARG A 666 65.27 -3.33 2.96
N LYS A 667 66.13 -2.49 2.38
CA LYS A 667 67.34 -2.94 1.68
C LYS A 667 68.22 -3.64 2.72
N LYS A 668 68.32 -4.98 2.65
CA LYS A 668 69.37 -5.73 3.35
C LYS A 668 70.71 -5.42 2.65
N LYS A 669 71.69 -4.93 3.40
CA LYS A 669 73.10 -4.96 2.99
C LYS A 669 73.63 -6.39 3.24
N PRO A 670 74.46 -6.96 2.35
CA PRO A 670 75.10 -8.24 2.59
C PRO A 670 76.25 -8.06 3.60
N TRP A 671 76.46 -9.10 4.41
CA TRP A 671 77.72 -9.38 5.09
C TRP A 671 78.54 -10.29 4.19
#